data_AF-A0A1U7IQC0-F1
#
_entry.id   AF-A0A1U7IQC0-F1
#
_cell.length_a   1.000
_cell.length_b   1.000
_cell.length_c   1.000
_cell.angle_alpha   90.00
_cell.angle_beta   90.00
_cell.angle_gamma   90.00
#
_symmetry.space_group_name_H-M   'P 1'
#
loop_
_entity.id
_entity.type
_entity.pdbx_description
1 polymer ?
#
loop_
_entity_poly.entity_id
_entity_poly.type
_entity_poly.pdbx_seq_one_letter_code
_entity_poly.pdbx_strand_id
1 'polypeptide(L)'
;MTDSQNQTSDRTTTSCSVLASLMTACHALSEEISLAKLLGKTLNILLELLGAEKGCLILETNGKFHIEAEVSIEPCITSVMQGIPVDSDAGKERVAFAIVNYVARTKERILLNDASRESQFNNDFYILKYQPRSILCLPLINQEKLSGILYLENNLTSNAFPEEKLNVLQLLLTQAAISLNNAQLYHQLEQRLAQRTTELTQTKDRWQAEILERQLSEQTLRLIVEGTSSVTGEDFFRSLVHSLAQALNVRYAFISGCIDPSNKRVRTFAFWQGNDFGENFEYDLAGTPCEQVFFSKGCVFYPENIQLLFPDEEGLVEWQAESYLGIALLDSADEILGHLAVLDDKPMENKVRNQMTLEIFAVRAATEMERKQAEMALRISEEKFSKAFRSAPDAIIISTLNDGRFVEVNESCLQMFGYNQEEMIGNTALDLGIWAKIEDSDRILPMLQQKGTFSQAEFLFRRKSKEIFTGLYAAEVFYLETVPCLLSVITDITALKQAEKALERLAEIGELATMIVHEVRNPFTTILMALNSFKRIQLNERFQEYLSLALDESERLQRLLNQILLYAKPQTIQRSHIEINNLIAEVLTSLQNLPIASAKQVNFITINQPLQVLADKDKLKQVLINLLMNAYEATNEGETITIQVKAVENERIRIDVHNDGFPIPEDILPQLTKPFFTTKPSGNGLGLAIVKRIVEAHGGTLHIESSVQGTLVKVDLPCI
;
A
#
# COMPACT_ATOMS: atom_id res chain seq x y z
N MET A 1 66.26 108.93 -42.01
CA MET A 1 64.86 108.44 -41.91
C MET A 1 64.78 106.96 -42.33
N THR A 2 65.66 106.10 -41.81
CA THR A 2 65.73 104.68 -42.23
C THR A 2 66.20 103.72 -41.12
N ASP A 3 66.09 104.11 -39.84
CA ASP A 3 66.48 103.24 -38.70
C ASP A 3 65.36 102.99 -37.67
N SER A 4 64.14 103.49 -37.91
CA SER A 4 62.98 103.27 -37.03
C SER A 4 61.95 102.24 -37.56
N GLN A 5 62.22 101.60 -38.70
CA GLN A 5 61.32 100.59 -39.30
C GLN A 5 61.78 99.12 -39.11
N ASN A 6 63.01 98.87 -38.64
CA ASN A 6 63.52 97.50 -38.48
C ASN A 6 63.36 96.91 -37.06
N GLN A 7 62.93 97.69 -36.05
CA GLN A 7 62.60 97.18 -34.71
C GLN A 7 61.12 96.76 -34.56
N THR A 8 60.25 97.18 -35.47
CA THR A 8 58.82 96.82 -35.49
C THR A 8 58.55 95.54 -36.29
N SER A 9 59.38 95.19 -37.26
CA SER A 9 59.30 93.92 -38.00
C SER A 9 59.70 92.71 -37.15
N ASP A 10 60.76 92.81 -36.34
CA ASP A 10 61.22 91.70 -35.49
C ASP A 10 60.26 91.37 -34.32
N ARG A 11 59.57 92.39 -33.79
CA ARG A 11 58.51 92.19 -32.78
C ARG A 11 57.23 91.56 -33.35
N THR A 12 56.96 91.71 -34.65
CA THR A 12 55.75 91.16 -35.30
C THR A 12 55.96 89.75 -35.86
N THR A 13 57.16 89.38 -36.31
CA THR A 13 57.51 87.99 -36.63
C THR A 13 57.58 87.10 -35.39
N THR A 14 58.09 87.62 -34.27
CA THR A 14 58.14 86.88 -32.99
C THR A 14 56.75 86.67 -32.37
N SER A 15 55.79 87.58 -32.59
CA SER A 15 54.41 87.40 -32.12
C SER A 15 53.59 86.43 -32.99
N CYS A 16 53.84 86.38 -34.30
CA CYS A 16 53.21 85.41 -35.21
C CYS A 16 53.68 83.97 -34.97
N SER A 17 54.96 83.74 -34.68
CA SER A 17 55.48 82.40 -34.38
C SER A 17 54.92 81.83 -33.08
N VAL A 18 54.79 82.67 -32.04
CA VAL A 18 54.19 82.28 -30.74
C VAL A 18 52.70 81.94 -30.90
N LEU A 19 51.94 82.71 -31.68
CA LEU A 19 50.53 82.43 -31.95
C LEU A 19 50.32 81.12 -32.73
N ALA A 20 51.20 80.80 -33.70
CA ALA A 20 51.13 79.55 -34.44
C ALA A 20 51.42 78.32 -33.56
N SER A 21 52.44 78.41 -32.69
CA SER A 21 52.74 77.37 -31.70
C SER A 21 51.60 77.18 -30.70
N LEU A 22 50.94 78.26 -30.28
CA LEU A 22 49.77 78.20 -29.39
C LEU A 22 48.55 77.56 -30.05
N MET A 23 48.26 77.87 -31.31
CA MET A 23 47.14 77.22 -32.02
C MET A 23 47.41 75.73 -32.23
N THR A 24 48.65 75.37 -32.56
CA THR A 24 49.08 73.97 -32.68
C THR A 24 48.92 73.23 -31.34
N ALA A 25 49.32 73.87 -30.24
CA ALA A 25 49.14 73.35 -28.88
C ALA A 25 47.65 73.17 -28.53
N CYS A 26 46.82 74.20 -28.75
CA CYS A 26 45.37 74.13 -28.49
C CYS A 26 44.71 72.99 -29.26
N HIS A 27 45.06 72.82 -30.54
CA HIS A 27 44.54 71.73 -31.37
C HIS A 27 45.02 70.36 -30.90
N ALA A 28 46.30 70.25 -30.51
CA ALA A 28 46.86 69.01 -30.01
C ALA A 28 46.22 68.55 -28.67
N LEU A 29 45.72 69.50 -27.87
CA LEU A 29 44.97 69.21 -26.64
C LEU A 29 43.52 68.85 -26.91
N SER A 30 42.86 69.46 -27.89
CA SER A 30 41.46 69.18 -28.19
C SER A 30 41.21 67.80 -28.79
N GLU A 31 42.20 67.21 -29.47
CA GLU A 31 42.08 65.88 -30.08
C GLU A 31 42.27 64.72 -29.09
N GLU A 32 42.82 64.97 -27.91
CA GLU A 32 43.17 63.91 -26.97
C GLU A 32 42.01 63.63 -25.99
N ILE A 33 41.41 62.45 -26.13
CA ILE A 33 40.24 62.04 -25.34
C ILE A 33 40.67 61.24 -24.10
N SER A 34 41.86 60.64 -24.11
CA SER A 34 42.38 59.87 -22.97
C SER A 34 42.90 60.80 -21.89
N LEU A 35 42.28 60.76 -20.71
CA LEU A 35 42.67 61.59 -19.56
C LEU A 35 44.17 61.47 -19.22
N ALA A 36 44.70 60.24 -19.16
CA ALA A 36 46.11 60.00 -18.84
C ALA A 36 47.07 60.58 -19.91
N LYS A 37 46.75 60.45 -21.20
CA LYS A 37 47.59 61.02 -22.26
C LYS A 37 47.49 62.55 -22.30
N LEU A 38 46.28 63.07 -22.11
CA LEU A 38 46.00 64.50 -22.12
C LEU A 38 46.71 65.23 -20.97
N LEU A 39 46.68 64.68 -19.76
CA LEU A 39 47.37 65.21 -18.58
C LEU A 39 48.87 65.42 -18.84
N GLY A 40 49.57 64.37 -19.32
CA GLY A 40 51.00 64.44 -19.63
C GLY A 40 51.31 65.37 -20.81
N LYS A 41 50.52 65.31 -21.88
CA LYS A 41 50.68 66.15 -23.08
C LYS A 41 50.48 67.64 -22.77
N THR A 42 49.45 67.97 -21.98
CA THR A 42 49.17 69.33 -21.49
C THR A 42 50.35 69.88 -20.72
N LEU A 43 50.86 69.12 -19.76
CA LEU A 43 51.93 69.56 -18.88
C LEU A 43 53.26 69.75 -19.63
N ASN A 44 53.60 68.84 -20.54
CA ASN A 44 54.79 68.95 -21.39
C ASN A 44 54.76 70.18 -22.31
N ILE A 45 53.65 70.43 -22.99
CA ILE A 45 53.48 71.59 -23.87
C ILE A 45 53.60 72.90 -23.07
N LEU A 46 52.99 72.94 -21.88
CA LEU A 46 53.04 74.12 -21.01
C LEU A 46 54.45 74.38 -20.45
N LEU A 47 55.18 73.32 -20.06
CA LEU A 47 56.57 73.42 -19.62
C LEU A 47 57.48 73.98 -20.70
N GLU A 48 57.36 73.48 -21.93
CA GLU A 48 58.16 73.93 -23.07
C GLU A 48 57.88 75.40 -23.44
N LEU A 49 56.60 75.81 -23.46
CA LEU A 49 56.22 77.18 -23.79
C LEU A 49 56.63 78.20 -22.73
N LEU A 50 56.59 77.80 -21.45
CA LEU A 50 56.87 78.68 -20.31
C LEU A 50 58.31 78.62 -19.82
N GLY A 51 59.12 77.68 -20.29
CA GLY A 51 60.51 77.52 -19.85
C GLY A 51 60.62 77.10 -18.38
N ALA A 52 59.66 76.30 -17.90
CA ALA A 52 59.68 75.75 -16.55
C ALA A 52 60.45 74.42 -16.52
N GLU A 53 61.13 74.15 -15.40
CA GLU A 53 61.93 72.93 -15.20
C GLU A 53 61.11 71.81 -14.57
N LYS A 54 60.13 72.17 -13.75
CA LYS A 54 59.18 71.22 -13.19
C LYS A 54 57.79 71.81 -13.23
N GLY A 55 56.83 70.95 -13.54
CA GLY A 55 55.42 71.26 -13.58
C GLY A 55 54.61 70.18 -12.88
N CYS A 56 53.55 70.60 -12.20
CA CYS A 56 52.55 69.73 -11.60
C CYS A 56 51.17 70.19 -12.07
N LEU A 57 50.35 69.23 -12.48
CA LEU A 57 48.95 69.44 -12.80
C LEU A 57 48.09 68.82 -11.71
N ILE A 58 47.27 69.65 -11.09
CA ILE A 58 46.52 69.33 -9.89
C ILE A 58 45.03 69.42 -10.24
N LEU A 59 44.29 68.31 -10.11
CA LEU A 59 42.85 68.29 -10.41
C LEU A 59 42.04 68.06 -9.13
N GLU A 60 40.79 68.51 -9.16
CA GLU A 60 39.84 68.26 -8.07
C GLU A 60 39.10 66.94 -8.32
N THR A 61 39.20 66.02 -7.36
CA THR A 61 38.45 64.75 -7.35
C THR A 61 37.76 64.62 -6.00
N ASN A 62 36.42 64.49 -5.99
CA ASN A 62 35.60 64.37 -4.77
C ASN A 62 35.84 65.48 -3.72
N GLY A 63 36.03 66.73 -4.14
CA GLY A 63 36.21 67.87 -3.23
C GLY A 63 37.63 68.03 -2.67
N LYS A 64 38.60 67.24 -3.15
CA LYS A 64 40.02 67.33 -2.76
C LYS A 64 40.92 67.47 -3.97
N PHE A 65 41.97 68.27 -3.83
CA PHE A 65 42.97 68.46 -4.87
C PHE A 65 44.03 67.36 -4.84
N HIS A 66 44.23 66.72 -5.99
CA HIS A 66 45.20 65.65 -6.19
C HIS A 66 46.18 66.05 -7.29
N ILE A 67 47.46 65.77 -7.09
CA ILE A 67 48.48 65.85 -8.13
C ILE A 67 48.24 64.69 -9.09
N GLU A 68 47.72 65.00 -10.28
CA GLU A 68 47.37 64.01 -11.30
C GLU A 68 48.47 63.87 -12.35
N ALA A 69 49.28 64.90 -12.57
CA ALA A 69 50.50 64.77 -13.36
C ALA A 69 51.65 65.58 -12.77
N GLU A 70 52.85 65.06 -12.93
CA GLU A 70 54.11 65.72 -12.58
C GLU A 70 55.12 65.45 -13.69
N VAL A 71 55.76 66.51 -14.15
CA VAL A 71 56.86 66.46 -15.11
C VAL A 71 58.01 67.28 -14.55
N SER A 72 59.21 66.70 -14.57
CA SER A 72 60.47 67.37 -14.23
C SER A 72 61.47 67.13 -15.36
N ILE A 73 62.26 68.14 -15.73
CA ILE A 73 63.24 68.06 -16.83
C ILE A 73 64.56 67.42 -16.35
N GLU A 74 65.04 67.77 -15.15
CA GLU A 74 66.25 67.19 -14.55
C GLU A 74 66.05 66.86 -13.06
N PRO A 75 65.96 65.56 -12.67
CA PRO A 75 65.93 64.37 -13.53
C PRO A 75 64.65 64.32 -14.39
N CYS A 76 64.75 63.76 -15.60
CA CYS A 76 63.61 63.62 -16.51
C CYS A 76 62.60 62.59 -15.98
N ILE A 77 61.53 63.08 -15.35
CA ILE A 77 60.48 62.26 -14.75
C ILE A 77 59.15 62.75 -15.32
N THR A 78 58.33 61.84 -15.84
CA THR A 78 56.94 62.11 -16.22
C THR A 78 56.05 61.06 -15.57
N SER A 79 55.16 61.49 -14.69
CA SER A 79 54.28 60.63 -13.91
C SER A 79 52.86 61.15 -14.00
N VAL A 80 51.91 60.30 -14.39
CA VAL A 80 50.51 60.69 -14.66
C VAL A 80 49.55 59.73 -13.95
N MET A 81 48.34 60.20 -13.62
CA MET A 81 47.31 59.51 -12.83
C MET A 81 47.78 59.10 -11.43
N GLN A 82 48.55 59.98 -10.77
CA GLN A 82 49.15 59.63 -9.48
C GLN A 82 48.14 59.68 -8.32
N GLY A 83 47.08 60.48 -8.43
CA GLY A 83 46.06 60.62 -7.39
C GLY A 83 46.63 61.02 -6.02
N ILE A 84 47.75 61.76 -5.97
CA ILE A 84 48.42 62.10 -4.71
C ILE A 84 47.73 63.32 -4.09
N PRO A 85 47.12 63.22 -2.91
CA PRO A 85 46.48 64.36 -2.26
C PRO A 85 47.51 65.45 -1.95
N VAL A 86 47.21 66.70 -2.32
CA VAL A 86 48.14 67.83 -2.15
C VAL A 86 48.42 68.12 -0.65
N ASP A 87 47.46 67.80 0.22
CA ASP A 87 47.56 67.94 1.69
C ASP A 87 48.34 66.81 2.39
N SER A 88 48.66 65.73 1.67
CA SER A 88 49.48 64.62 2.17
C SER A 88 50.96 65.00 2.30
N ASP A 89 51.72 64.25 3.09
CA ASP A 89 53.17 64.46 3.22
C ASP A 89 53.87 64.32 1.85
N ALA A 90 53.45 63.35 1.04
CA ALA A 90 53.95 63.17 -0.32
C ALA A 90 53.61 64.35 -1.26
N GLY A 91 52.46 64.99 -1.07
CA GLY A 91 52.06 66.19 -1.82
C GLY A 91 52.87 67.43 -1.43
N LYS A 92 53.09 67.64 -0.13
CA LYS A 92 53.89 68.76 0.42
C LYS A 92 55.38 68.68 0.08
N GLU A 93 55.87 67.50 -0.28
CA GLU A 93 57.23 67.32 -0.81
C GLU A 93 57.36 67.61 -2.31
N ARG A 94 56.25 67.87 -3.02
CA ARG A 94 56.24 68.06 -4.48
C ARG A 94 55.81 69.44 -4.94
N VAL A 95 54.98 70.13 -4.17
CA VAL A 95 54.51 71.50 -4.46
C VAL A 95 54.39 72.31 -3.17
N ALA A 96 54.50 73.64 -3.29
CA ALA A 96 54.21 74.54 -2.17
C ALA A 96 52.71 74.56 -1.84
N PHE A 97 52.33 73.91 -0.74
CA PHE A 97 50.93 73.73 -0.33
C PHE A 97 50.21 75.07 -0.14
N ALA A 98 50.86 76.05 0.48
CA ALA A 98 50.28 77.37 0.73
C ALA A 98 49.94 78.11 -0.57
N ILE A 99 50.77 77.97 -1.60
CA ILE A 99 50.56 78.59 -2.92
C ILE A 99 49.38 77.92 -3.63
N VAL A 100 49.37 76.58 -3.67
CA VAL A 100 48.28 75.82 -4.31
C VAL A 100 46.95 76.12 -3.62
N ASN A 101 46.92 76.13 -2.28
CA ASN A 101 45.70 76.41 -1.51
C ASN A 101 45.21 77.87 -1.68
N TYR A 102 46.15 78.82 -1.81
CA TYR A 102 45.77 80.20 -2.14
C TYR A 102 45.07 80.27 -3.49
N VAL A 103 45.68 79.73 -4.55
CA VAL A 103 45.12 79.72 -5.91
C VAL A 103 43.79 78.94 -5.95
N ALA A 104 43.68 77.84 -5.22
CA ALA A 104 42.43 77.08 -5.09
C ALA A 104 41.28 77.92 -4.53
N ARG A 105 41.57 78.78 -3.54
CA ARG A 105 40.57 79.58 -2.83
C ARG A 105 40.23 80.90 -3.53
N THR A 106 41.23 81.61 -4.04
CA THR A 106 41.05 82.93 -4.65
C THR A 106 40.76 82.84 -6.14
N LYS A 107 41.15 81.74 -6.80
CA LYS A 107 41.15 81.60 -8.27
C LYS A 107 41.98 82.67 -8.98
N GLU A 108 42.92 83.29 -8.27
CA GLU A 108 43.85 84.27 -8.82
C GLU A 108 45.22 83.60 -9.06
N ARG A 109 45.90 84.01 -10.13
CA ARG A 109 47.27 83.55 -10.40
C ARG A 109 48.27 84.08 -9.36
N ILE A 110 49.30 83.30 -9.08
CA ILE A 110 50.48 83.75 -8.33
C ILE A 110 51.70 83.63 -9.23
N LEU A 111 52.49 84.71 -9.30
CA LEU A 111 53.82 84.72 -9.90
C LEU A 111 54.80 85.24 -8.85
N LEU A 112 55.77 84.41 -8.48
CA LEU A 112 56.90 84.79 -7.64
C LEU A 112 58.15 84.83 -8.51
N ASN A 113 58.75 86.01 -8.64
CA ASN A 113 59.93 86.22 -9.48
C ASN A 113 61.21 85.75 -8.79
N ASP A 114 61.24 85.81 -7.45
CA ASP A 114 62.21 85.09 -6.61
C ASP A 114 61.52 84.54 -5.35
N ALA A 115 61.08 83.28 -5.41
CA ALA A 115 60.33 82.65 -4.33
C ALA A 115 61.17 82.45 -3.05
N SER A 116 62.50 82.50 -3.14
CA SER A 116 63.39 82.46 -1.97
C SER A 116 63.50 83.80 -1.23
N ARG A 117 63.10 84.91 -1.88
CA ARG A 117 63.25 86.28 -1.36
C ARG A 117 61.94 86.99 -1.06
N GLU A 118 60.86 86.65 -1.76
CA GLU A 118 59.55 87.27 -1.55
C GLU A 118 58.87 86.78 -0.27
N SER A 119 58.44 87.72 0.59
CA SER A 119 58.05 87.43 1.99
C SER A 119 56.65 86.83 2.18
N GLN A 120 55.85 86.68 1.12
CA GLN A 120 54.44 86.31 1.23
C GLN A 120 54.20 84.80 1.51
N PHE A 121 55.15 83.93 1.13
CA PHE A 121 55.01 82.46 1.25
C PHE A 121 56.26 81.77 1.81
N ASN A 122 57.24 82.52 2.33
CA ASN A 122 58.54 82.01 2.80
C ASN A 122 58.49 81.02 3.98
N ASN A 123 57.34 80.87 4.64
CA ASN A 123 57.12 79.92 5.72
C ASN A 123 56.61 78.54 5.24
N ASP A 124 56.36 78.36 3.94
CA ASP A 124 55.96 77.08 3.38
C ASP A 124 57.12 76.07 3.36
N PHE A 125 56.84 74.84 3.79
CA PHE A 125 57.85 73.77 3.91
C PHE A 125 58.60 73.52 2.60
N TYR A 126 57.90 73.51 1.47
CA TYR A 126 58.49 73.22 0.16
C TYR A 126 59.47 74.33 -0.25
N ILE A 127 59.08 75.60 -0.06
CA ILE A 127 59.92 76.75 -0.41
C ILE A 127 61.17 76.81 0.46
N LEU A 128 61.05 76.53 1.77
CA LEU A 128 62.19 76.48 2.69
C LEU A 128 63.18 75.37 2.32
N LYS A 129 62.68 74.20 1.92
CA LYS A 129 63.50 73.02 1.63
C LYS A 129 64.18 73.08 0.27
N TYR A 130 63.46 73.48 -0.78
CA TYR A 130 63.93 73.39 -2.17
C TYR A 130 64.36 74.72 -2.78
N GLN A 131 64.04 75.85 -2.15
CA GLN A 131 64.42 77.22 -2.56
C GLN A 131 64.29 77.50 -4.07
N PRO A 132 63.10 77.29 -4.68
CA PRO A 132 62.89 77.55 -6.09
C PRO A 132 63.13 79.03 -6.42
N ARG A 133 63.67 79.30 -7.62
CA ARG A 133 63.99 80.67 -8.07
C ARG A 133 62.80 81.38 -8.68
N SER A 134 61.87 80.68 -9.31
CA SER A 134 60.62 81.29 -9.80
C SER A 134 59.51 80.27 -9.70
N ILE A 135 58.33 80.72 -9.24
CA ILE A 135 57.13 79.90 -9.16
C ILE A 135 56.00 80.61 -9.89
N LEU A 136 55.30 79.87 -10.74
CA LEU A 136 54.08 80.30 -11.40
C LEU A 136 52.97 79.30 -11.09
N CYS A 137 51.91 79.76 -10.44
CA CYS A 137 50.75 78.95 -10.12
C CYS A 137 49.50 79.56 -10.74
N LEU A 138 48.84 78.80 -11.62
CA LEU A 138 47.76 79.25 -12.47
C LEU A 138 46.50 78.41 -12.26
N PRO A 139 45.33 79.03 -12.09
CA PRO A 139 44.06 78.30 -12.06
C PRO A 139 43.63 77.91 -13.48
N LEU A 140 43.20 76.66 -13.65
CA LEU A 140 42.56 76.18 -14.87
C LEU A 140 41.05 76.31 -14.70
N ILE A 141 40.46 77.31 -15.35
CA ILE A 141 39.04 77.66 -15.18
C ILE A 141 38.28 77.33 -16.46
N ASN A 142 37.16 76.63 -16.29
CA ASN A 142 36.17 76.39 -17.33
C ASN A 142 34.78 76.80 -16.78
N GLN A 143 34.09 77.73 -17.45
CA GLN A 143 32.77 78.22 -17.03
C GLN A 143 32.70 78.60 -15.53
N GLU A 144 33.62 79.44 -15.05
CA GLU A 144 33.77 79.89 -13.65
C GLU A 144 34.11 78.79 -12.62
N LYS A 145 34.13 77.52 -13.02
CA LYS A 145 34.55 76.37 -12.20
C LYS A 145 36.05 76.15 -12.33
N LEU A 146 36.73 76.06 -11.18
CA LEU A 146 38.13 75.66 -11.12
C LEU A 146 38.20 74.16 -11.47
N SER A 147 38.69 73.85 -12.67
CA SER A 147 38.85 72.48 -13.17
C SER A 147 40.18 71.86 -12.71
N GLY A 148 41.17 72.69 -12.38
CA GLY A 148 42.46 72.27 -11.88
C GLY A 148 43.38 73.45 -11.60
N ILE A 149 44.61 73.16 -11.17
CA ILE A 149 45.67 74.12 -10.89
C ILE A 149 46.92 73.63 -11.59
N LEU A 150 47.57 74.53 -12.33
CA LEU A 150 48.87 74.31 -12.94
C LEU A 150 49.92 74.99 -12.07
N TYR A 151 50.84 74.19 -11.53
CA TYR A 151 51.98 74.65 -10.75
C TYR A 151 53.24 74.46 -11.57
N LEU A 152 54.05 75.51 -11.72
CA LEU A 152 55.28 75.51 -12.49
C LEU A 152 56.40 76.14 -11.66
N GLU A 153 57.59 75.57 -11.75
CA GLU A 153 58.79 76.09 -11.10
C GLU A 153 59.98 76.12 -12.07
N ASN A 154 60.88 77.07 -11.82
CA ASN A 154 62.19 77.15 -12.45
C ASN A 154 63.22 77.40 -11.35
N ASN A 155 64.27 76.58 -11.29
CA ASN A 155 65.27 76.63 -10.22
C ASN A 155 66.56 77.34 -10.66
N LEU A 156 66.76 77.58 -11.96
CA LEU A 156 67.98 78.21 -12.50
C LEU A 156 67.87 79.73 -12.65
N THR A 157 66.68 80.28 -12.92
CA THR A 157 66.51 81.69 -13.27
C THR A 157 65.43 82.37 -12.43
N SER A 158 65.74 83.56 -11.91
CA SER A 158 64.72 84.46 -11.36
C SER A 158 64.03 85.22 -12.49
N ASN A 159 62.76 85.55 -12.31
CA ASN A 159 61.92 86.17 -13.33
C ASN A 159 61.79 85.31 -14.61
N ALA A 160 61.73 83.98 -14.43
CA ALA A 160 61.67 83.02 -15.53
C ALA A 160 60.39 83.12 -16.39
N PHE A 161 59.34 83.77 -15.88
CA PHE A 161 58.02 83.85 -16.51
C PHE A 161 57.60 85.30 -16.82
N PRO A 162 57.95 85.86 -17.99
CA PRO A 162 57.60 87.24 -18.37
C PRO A 162 56.09 87.44 -18.55
N GLU A 163 55.54 88.56 -18.05
CA GLU A 163 54.10 88.85 -18.12
C GLU A 163 53.52 88.87 -19.54
N GLU A 164 54.30 89.32 -20.53
CA GLU A 164 53.86 89.39 -21.94
C GLU A 164 53.48 88.00 -22.50
N LYS A 165 54.14 86.92 -22.05
CA LYS A 165 53.82 85.54 -22.45
C LYS A 165 52.58 85.01 -21.73
N LEU A 166 52.34 85.44 -20.49
CA LEU A 166 51.24 84.96 -19.65
C LEU A 166 49.87 85.38 -20.19
N ASN A 167 49.76 86.59 -20.75
CA ASN A 167 48.49 87.09 -21.32
C ASN A 167 48.02 86.30 -22.54
N VAL A 168 48.96 85.79 -23.36
CA VAL A 168 48.65 85.01 -24.56
C VAL A 168 48.36 83.54 -24.22
N LEU A 169 48.88 83.04 -23.09
CA LEU A 169 48.68 81.67 -22.61
C LEU A 169 47.31 81.40 -21.97
N GLN A 170 46.55 82.45 -21.65
CA GLN A 170 45.20 82.29 -21.08
C GLN A 170 44.29 81.43 -21.97
N LEU A 171 44.39 81.58 -23.30
CA LEU A 171 43.63 80.77 -24.25
C LEU A 171 43.96 79.27 -24.15
N LEU A 172 45.25 78.94 -24.02
CA LEU A 172 45.71 77.56 -23.91
C LEU A 172 45.27 76.92 -22.58
N LEU A 173 45.29 77.70 -21.49
CA LEU A 173 44.83 77.24 -20.17
C LEU A 173 43.33 76.97 -20.16
N THR A 174 42.52 77.83 -20.79
CA THR A 174 41.09 77.58 -20.96
C THR A 174 40.85 76.34 -21.82
N GLN A 175 41.59 76.17 -22.91
CA GLN A 175 41.48 74.99 -23.78
C GLN A 175 41.88 73.69 -23.06
N ALA A 176 42.95 73.73 -22.26
CA ALA A 176 43.37 72.63 -21.41
C ALA A 176 42.29 72.27 -20.39
N ALA A 177 41.68 73.28 -19.73
CA ALA A 177 40.60 73.07 -18.77
C ALA A 177 39.36 72.41 -19.40
N ILE A 178 38.97 72.85 -20.60
CA ILE A 178 37.85 72.25 -21.35
C ILE A 178 38.15 70.80 -21.71
N SER A 179 39.34 70.55 -22.26
CA SER A 179 39.73 69.21 -22.75
C SER A 179 39.84 68.22 -21.59
N LEU A 180 40.40 68.64 -20.44
CA LEU A 180 40.51 67.82 -19.24
C LEU A 180 39.13 67.47 -18.67
N ASN A 181 38.22 68.45 -18.58
CA ASN A 181 36.86 68.20 -18.12
C ASN A 181 36.11 67.22 -19.05
N ASN A 182 36.29 67.35 -20.36
CA ASN A 182 35.70 66.43 -21.32
C ASN A 182 36.26 65.01 -21.16
N ALA A 183 37.59 64.85 -21.08
CA ALA A 183 38.23 63.55 -20.87
C ALA A 183 37.79 62.88 -19.56
N GLN A 184 37.63 63.67 -18.49
CA GLN A 184 37.07 63.17 -17.21
C GLN A 184 35.62 62.68 -17.35
N LEU A 185 34.76 63.42 -18.07
CA LEU A 185 33.38 62.99 -18.33
C LEU A 185 33.33 61.69 -19.13
N TYR A 186 34.15 61.56 -20.17
CA TYR A 186 34.22 60.34 -20.98
C TYR A 186 34.68 59.14 -20.15
N HIS A 187 35.69 59.31 -19.30
CA HIS A 187 36.17 58.24 -18.43
C HIS A 187 35.09 57.76 -17.44
N GLN A 188 34.32 58.68 -16.86
CA GLN A 188 33.19 58.33 -15.98
C GLN A 188 32.06 57.61 -16.74
N LEU A 189 31.79 58.01 -17.97
CA LEU A 189 30.78 57.37 -18.82
C LEU A 189 31.16 55.92 -19.16
N GLU A 190 32.41 55.67 -19.54
CA GLU A 190 32.92 54.33 -19.83
C GLU A 190 32.81 53.39 -18.62
N GLN A 191 33.16 53.87 -17.43
CA GLN A 191 33.02 53.10 -16.19
C GLN A 191 31.55 52.71 -15.93
N ARG A 192 30.61 53.65 -16.11
CA ARG A 192 29.18 53.37 -15.97
C ARG A 192 28.66 52.39 -17.02
N LEU A 193 29.14 52.47 -18.26
CA LEU A 193 28.77 51.54 -19.33
C LEU A 193 29.23 50.11 -19.00
N ALA A 194 30.46 49.93 -18.51
CA ALA A 194 30.97 48.63 -18.10
C ALA A 194 30.15 48.03 -16.94
N GLN A 195 29.82 48.84 -15.94
CA GLN A 195 28.98 48.43 -14.82
C GLN A 195 27.60 47.99 -15.31
N ARG A 196 26.94 48.82 -16.14
CA ARG A 196 25.58 48.54 -16.61
C ARG A 196 25.51 47.32 -17.52
N THR A 197 26.54 47.08 -18.33
CA THR A 197 26.65 45.89 -19.19
C THR A 197 26.71 44.62 -18.36
N THR A 198 27.47 44.64 -17.25
CA THR A 198 27.56 43.51 -16.33
C THR A 198 26.21 43.23 -15.66
N GLU A 199 25.53 44.26 -15.15
CA GLU A 199 24.20 44.15 -14.54
C GLU A 199 23.15 43.58 -15.52
N LEU A 200 23.14 44.08 -16.76
CA LEU A 200 22.23 43.60 -17.80
C LEU A 200 22.50 42.13 -18.16
N THR A 201 23.76 41.72 -18.23
CA THR A 201 24.12 40.32 -18.55
C THR A 201 23.65 39.39 -17.44
N GLN A 202 23.92 39.72 -16.17
CA GLN A 202 23.44 38.95 -15.02
C GLN A 202 21.91 38.87 -14.97
N THR A 203 21.23 39.99 -15.25
CA THR A 203 19.76 40.02 -15.31
C THR A 203 19.26 39.14 -16.45
N LYS A 204 19.85 39.25 -17.64
CA LYS A 204 19.49 38.42 -18.79
C LYS A 204 19.63 36.93 -18.48
N ASP A 205 20.74 36.51 -17.90
CA ASP A 205 20.98 35.10 -17.55
C ASP A 205 19.96 34.59 -16.54
N ARG A 206 19.61 35.41 -15.54
CA ARG A 206 18.55 35.09 -14.57
C ARG A 206 17.19 34.92 -15.25
N TRP A 207 16.81 35.84 -16.13
CA TRP A 207 15.55 35.77 -16.88
C TRP A 207 15.50 34.55 -17.80
N GLN A 208 16.63 34.17 -18.41
CA GLN A 208 16.71 32.95 -19.23
C GLN A 208 16.46 31.69 -18.40
N ALA A 209 16.97 31.62 -17.17
CA ALA A 209 16.71 30.52 -16.26
C ALA A 209 15.22 30.44 -15.85
N GLU A 210 14.62 31.59 -15.47
CA GLU A 210 13.19 31.66 -15.09
C GLU A 210 12.26 31.29 -16.27
N ILE A 211 12.59 31.69 -17.50
CA ILE A 211 11.83 31.31 -18.70
C ILE A 211 11.88 29.80 -18.94
N LEU A 212 13.06 29.18 -18.79
CA LEU A 212 13.23 27.74 -18.99
C LEU A 212 12.41 26.93 -17.98
N GLU A 213 12.44 27.33 -16.71
CA GLU A 213 11.65 26.71 -15.64
C GLU A 213 10.15 26.84 -15.89
N ARG A 214 9.70 28.03 -16.30
CA ARG A 214 8.30 28.28 -16.65
C ARG A 214 7.84 27.47 -17.86
N GLN A 215 8.65 27.38 -18.91
CA GLN A 215 8.34 26.57 -20.09
C GLN A 215 8.21 25.08 -19.75
N LEU A 216 9.07 24.56 -18.87
CA LEU A 216 8.99 23.19 -18.39
C LEU A 216 7.69 22.95 -17.59
N SER A 217 7.33 23.89 -16.72
CA SER A 217 6.07 23.82 -15.94
C SER A 217 4.82 23.89 -16.84
N GLU A 218 4.81 24.77 -17.83
CA GLU A 218 3.70 24.90 -18.79
C GLU A 218 3.56 23.67 -19.71
N GLN A 219 4.68 23.08 -20.18
CA GLN A 219 4.66 21.81 -20.92
C GLN A 219 4.15 20.65 -20.05
N THR A 220 4.58 20.60 -18.79
CA THR A 220 4.14 19.60 -17.81
C THR A 220 2.62 19.66 -17.62
N LEU A 221 2.08 20.87 -17.42
CA LEU A 221 0.64 21.08 -17.27
C LEU A 221 -0.14 20.72 -18.54
N ARG A 222 0.37 21.01 -19.74
CA ARG A 222 -0.29 20.59 -20.99
C ARG A 222 -0.36 19.08 -21.15
N LEU A 223 0.73 18.37 -20.88
CA LEU A 223 0.78 16.90 -21.01
C LEU A 223 -0.16 16.22 -20.00
N ILE A 224 -0.27 16.75 -18.78
CA ILE A 224 -1.24 16.29 -17.78
C ILE A 224 -2.69 16.52 -18.27
N VAL A 225 -2.99 17.69 -18.84
CA VAL A 225 -4.34 18.07 -19.30
C VAL A 225 -4.76 17.27 -20.54
N GLU A 226 -3.87 17.08 -21.51
CA GLU A 226 -4.17 16.31 -22.73
C GLU A 226 -4.33 14.81 -22.43
N GLY A 227 -3.59 14.26 -21.46
CA GLY A 227 -3.76 12.88 -20.98
C GLY A 227 -4.97 12.64 -20.06
N THR A 228 -5.75 13.67 -19.73
CA THR A 228 -6.89 13.59 -18.79
C THR A 228 -8.24 13.94 -19.40
N SER A 229 -8.34 14.12 -20.72
CA SER A 229 -9.65 14.35 -21.34
C SER A 229 -10.47 13.05 -21.42
N SER A 230 -11.35 12.83 -20.44
CA SER A 230 -12.57 11.98 -20.49
C SER A 230 -12.46 10.46 -20.50
N VAL A 231 -11.28 9.87 -20.41
CA VAL A 231 -11.13 8.41 -20.55
C VAL A 231 -10.85 7.75 -19.20
N THR A 232 -11.75 6.89 -18.72
CA THR A 232 -11.58 6.07 -17.51
C THR A 232 -11.35 4.61 -17.87
N GLY A 233 -10.60 3.86 -17.06
CA GLY A 233 -10.41 2.41 -17.26
C GLY A 233 -9.21 2.03 -18.15
N GLU A 234 -9.34 1.00 -19.00
CA GLU A 234 -8.24 0.54 -19.87
C GLU A 234 -7.86 1.57 -20.94
N ASP A 235 -8.85 2.32 -21.42
CA ASP A 235 -8.65 3.35 -22.43
C ASP A 235 -7.77 4.50 -21.90
N PHE A 236 -7.75 4.72 -20.57
CA PHE A 236 -6.86 5.69 -19.93
C PHE A 236 -5.39 5.30 -20.13
N PHE A 237 -5.04 4.05 -19.84
CA PHE A 237 -3.66 3.56 -19.96
C PHE A 237 -3.19 3.58 -21.41
N ARG A 238 -4.08 3.28 -22.36
CA ARG A 238 -3.81 3.45 -23.79
C ARG A 238 -3.48 4.90 -24.14
N SER A 239 -4.33 5.84 -23.75
CA SER A 239 -4.09 7.27 -23.98
C SER A 239 -2.79 7.75 -23.33
N LEU A 240 -2.52 7.34 -22.09
CA LEU A 240 -1.33 7.72 -21.32
C LEU A 240 -0.05 7.26 -22.03
N VAL A 241 0.00 5.98 -22.44
CA VAL A 241 1.17 5.40 -23.12
C VAL A 241 1.39 6.04 -24.50
N HIS A 242 0.32 6.33 -25.24
CA HIS A 242 0.42 7.02 -26.53
C HIS A 242 0.94 8.46 -26.38
N SER A 243 0.37 9.25 -25.45
CA SER A 243 0.83 10.62 -25.17
C SER A 243 2.28 10.63 -24.67
N LEU A 244 2.69 9.63 -23.88
CA LEU A 244 4.07 9.47 -23.44
C LEU A 244 5.02 9.22 -24.62
N ALA A 245 4.65 8.28 -25.51
CA ALA A 245 5.44 7.96 -26.69
C ALA A 245 5.64 9.20 -27.58
N GLN A 246 4.59 10.01 -27.75
CA GLN A 246 4.66 11.28 -28.47
C GLN A 246 5.52 12.33 -27.76
N ALA A 247 5.37 12.50 -26.45
CA ALA A 247 6.09 13.50 -25.67
C ALA A 247 7.60 13.24 -25.64
N LEU A 248 8.01 11.97 -25.55
CA LEU A 248 9.41 11.55 -25.58
C LEU A 248 9.93 11.32 -27.01
N ASN A 249 9.04 11.28 -28.01
CA ASN A 249 9.33 10.94 -29.39
C ASN A 249 10.09 9.61 -29.51
N VAL A 250 9.52 8.58 -28.88
CA VAL A 250 10.07 7.22 -28.82
C VAL A 250 9.13 6.24 -29.54
N ARG A 251 9.71 5.18 -30.11
CA ARG A 251 8.94 4.22 -30.90
C ARG A 251 8.05 3.32 -30.04
N TYR A 252 8.53 2.86 -28.89
CA TYR A 252 7.81 1.93 -28.03
C TYR A 252 7.55 2.53 -26.66
N ALA A 253 6.36 2.29 -26.12
CA ALA A 253 6.03 2.63 -24.75
C ALA A 253 5.04 1.60 -24.21
N PHE A 254 5.15 1.22 -22.95
CA PHE A 254 4.15 0.39 -22.29
C PHE A 254 4.07 0.66 -20.80
N ILE A 255 2.93 0.30 -20.26
CA ILE A 255 2.67 0.27 -18.82
C ILE A 255 2.24 -1.12 -18.42
N SER A 256 2.74 -1.60 -17.29
CA SER A 256 2.41 -2.90 -16.74
C SER A 256 2.10 -2.85 -15.25
N GLY A 257 1.38 -3.85 -14.76
CA GLY A 257 1.15 -4.09 -13.34
C GLY A 257 1.57 -5.47 -12.89
N CYS A 258 1.89 -5.57 -11.60
CA CYS A 258 2.18 -6.83 -10.93
C CYS A 258 0.94 -7.72 -10.94
N ILE A 259 1.12 -9.00 -11.29
CA ILE A 259 0.04 -10.01 -11.26
C ILE A 259 0.22 -11.06 -10.18
N ASP A 260 1.38 -11.10 -9.53
CA ASP A 260 1.71 -12.05 -8.47
C ASP A 260 2.12 -11.33 -7.17
N PRO A 261 1.86 -11.91 -5.99
CA PRO A 261 2.25 -11.30 -4.71
C PRO A 261 3.75 -11.15 -4.50
N SER A 262 4.59 -11.86 -5.28
CA SER A 262 6.05 -11.75 -5.17
C SER A 262 6.65 -10.68 -6.07
N ASN A 263 5.81 -9.95 -6.84
CA ASN A 263 6.22 -8.89 -7.76
C ASN A 263 7.30 -9.33 -8.74
N LYS A 264 7.21 -10.57 -9.24
CA LYS A 264 8.18 -11.16 -10.18
C LYS A 264 7.64 -11.23 -11.61
N ARG A 265 6.33 -11.13 -11.76
CA ARG A 265 5.64 -11.28 -13.03
C ARG A 265 4.68 -10.12 -13.23
N VAL A 266 4.68 -9.59 -14.44
CA VAL A 266 3.90 -8.42 -14.80
C VAL A 266 3.06 -8.68 -16.03
N ARG A 267 1.95 -7.96 -16.15
CA ARG A 267 1.09 -7.92 -17.33
C ARG A 267 1.00 -6.49 -17.84
N THR A 268 1.15 -6.28 -19.15
CA THR A 268 0.93 -4.96 -19.74
C THR A 268 -0.56 -4.60 -19.77
N PHE A 269 -0.88 -3.33 -19.47
CA PHE A 269 -2.23 -2.79 -19.63
C PHE A 269 -2.40 -2.07 -20.97
N ALA A 270 -1.31 -1.50 -21.49
CA ALA A 270 -1.25 -0.93 -22.82
C ALA A 270 0.18 -0.98 -23.34
N PHE A 271 0.33 -1.24 -24.64
CA PHE A 271 1.60 -1.27 -25.35
C PHE A 271 1.47 -0.54 -26.69
N TRP A 272 2.24 0.53 -26.84
CA TRP A 272 2.38 1.29 -28.09
C TRP A 272 3.61 0.81 -28.84
N GLN A 273 3.44 0.45 -30.13
CA GLN A 273 4.49 -0.11 -30.99
C GLN A 273 4.82 0.79 -32.19
N GLY A 274 4.66 2.10 -32.03
CA GLY A 274 5.07 3.12 -32.99
C GLY A 274 3.94 3.61 -33.89
N ASN A 275 3.17 2.70 -34.49
CA ASN A 275 2.08 3.05 -35.41
C ASN A 275 0.68 2.73 -34.86
N ASP A 276 0.56 1.75 -33.98
CA ASP A 276 -0.69 1.29 -33.37
C ASP A 276 -0.41 0.66 -32.00
N PHE A 277 -1.46 0.25 -31.28
CA PHE A 277 -1.35 -0.54 -30.07
C PHE A 277 -1.11 -2.03 -30.38
N GLY A 278 -0.16 -2.64 -29.67
CA GLY A 278 0.05 -4.09 -29.67
C GLY A 278 -0.91 -4.83 -28.72
N GLU A 279 -0.85 -6.16 -28.73
CA GLU A 279 -1.54 -6.98 -27.74
C GLU A 279 -0.89 -6.88 -26.36
N ASN A 280 -1.68 -7.01 -25.31
CA ASN A 280 -1.16 -7.07 -23.94
C ASN A 280 -0.53 -8.44 -23.69
N PHE A 281 0.64 -8.46 -23.05
CA PHE A 281 1.46 -9.64 -22.82
C PHE A 281 1.88 -9.74 -21.35
N GLU A 282 2.27 -10.95 -20.95
CA GLU A 282 2.79 -11.28 -19.63
C GLU A 282 4.21 -11.79 -19.73
N TYR A 283 5.05 -11.37 -18.79
CA TYR A 283 6.44 -11.81 -18.76
C TYR A 283 7.00 -11.78 -17.34
N ASP A 284 8.04 -12.58 -17.13
CA ASP A 284 8.82 -12.59 -15.89
C ASP A 284 9.85 -11.47 -15.94
N LEU A 285 10.02 -10.75 -14.82
CA LEU A 285 10.96 -9.64 -14.74
C LEU A 285 12.42 -10.12 -14.78
N ALA A 286 12.70 -11.33 -14.29
CA ALA A 286 14.06 -11.84 -14.14
C ALA A 286 14.84 -11.82 -15.47
N GLY A 287 16.01 -11.19 -15.47
CA GLY A 287 16.85 -11.08 -16.66
C GLY A 287 16.42 -10.00 -17.66
N THR A 288 15.44 -9.14 -17.30
CA THR A 288 15.00 -8.00 -18.12
C THR A 288 15.49 -6.68 -17.55
N PRO A 289 15.56 -5.59 -18.34
CA PRO A 289 15.83 -4.26 -17.80
C PRO A 289 14.78 -3.78 -16.79
N CYS A 290 13.55 -4.33 -16.85
CA CYS A 290 12.47 -4.05 -15.91
C CYS A 290 12.78 -4.57 -14.49
N GLU A 291 13.60 -5.62 -14.34
CA GLU A 291 14.06 -6.11 -13.02
C GLU A 291 14.80 -5.02 -12.24
N GLN A 292 15.63 -4.25 -12.94
CA GLN A 292 16.42 -3.18 -12.33
C GLN A 292 15.52 -2.03 -11.84
N VAL A 293 14.41 -1.79 -12.54
CA VAL A 293 13.40 -0.79 -12.13
C VAL A 293 12.76 -1.21 -10.80
N PHE A 294 12.39 -2.49 -10.67
CA PHE A 294 11.83 -3.04 -9.43
C PHE A 294 12.85 -3.08 -8.29
N PHE A 295 14.10 -3.43 -8.59
CA PHE A 295 15.18 -3.47 -7.59
C PHE A 295 15.50 -2.08 -7.05
N SER A 296 15.54 -1.06 -7.92
CA SER A 296 15.87 0.31 -7.53
C SER A 296 14.71 1.10 -6.93
N LYS A 297 13.46 0.63 -7.11
CA LYS A 297 12.23 1.41 -6.86
C LYS A 297 12.27 2.81 -7.50
N GLY A 298 12.97 2.95 -8.63
CA GLY A 298 13.29 4.25 -9.22
C GLY A 298 13.40 4.20 -10.73
N CYS A 299 14.05 5.23 -11.29
CA CYS A 299 14.23 5.36 -12.72
C CYS A 299 15.53 4.68 -13.18
N VAL A 300 15.43 3.81 -14.18
CA VAL A 300 16.54 3.11 -14.83
C VAL A 300 16.64 3.57 -16.27
N PHE A 301 17.85 3.98 -16.68
CA PHE A 301 18.11 4.55 -18.00
C PHE A 301 19.31 3.90 -18.65
N TYR A 302 19.10 3.39 -19.86
CA TYR A 302 20.12 2.87 -20.76
C TYR A 302 20.07 3.67 -22.08
N PRO A 303 21.07 4.52 -22.36
CA PRO A 303 21.03 5.42 -23.51
C PRO A 303 21.19 4.72 -24.85
N GLU A 304 21.88 3.58 -24.90
CA GLU A 304 22.19 2.80 -26.10
C GLU A 304 22.60 1.36 -25.72
N ASN A 305 22.72 0.47 -26.70
CA ASN A 305 23.18 -0.91 -26.61
C ASN A 305 22.40 -1.81 -25.62
N ILE A 306 21.09 -1.60 -25.42
CA ILE A 306 20.32 -2.38 -24.43
C ILE A 306 20.32 -3.88 -24.72
N GLN A 307 20.28 -4.28 -26.00
CA GLN A 307 20.35 -5.68 -26.43
C GLN A 307 21.65 -6.39 -26.02
N LEU A 308 22.77 -5.66 -25.91
CA LEU A 308 24.04 -6.24 -25.46
C LEU A 308 24.06 -6.48 -23.95
N LEU A 309 23.31 -5.69 -23.18
CA LEU A 309 23.21 -5.81 -21.73
C LEU A 309 22.24 -6.91 -21.30
N PHE A 310 21.22 -7.18 -22.13
CA PHE A 310 20.19 -8.19 -21.88
C PHE A 310 20.00 -9.08 -23.12
N PRO A 311 20.98 -9.95 -23.46
CA PRO A 311 21.01 -10.71 -24.71
C PRO A 311 19.99 -11.86 -24.76
N ASP A 312 19.52 -12.32 -23.60
CA ASP A 312 18.55 -13.42 -23.47
C ASP A 312 17.09 -12.94 -23.54
N GLU A 313 16.85 -11.63 -23.71
CA GLU A 313 15.52 -11.03 -23.80
C GLU A 313 15.10 -10.93 -25.28
N GLU A 314 14.13 -11.77 -25.69
CA GLU A 314 13.70 -11.89 -27.08
C GLU A 314 12.95 -10.65 -27.60
N GLY A 315 12.23 -9.92 -26.73
CA GLY A 315 11.44 -8.75 -27.07
C GLY A 315 12.28 -7.55 -27.53
N LEU A 316 13.43 -7.30 -26.90
CA LEU A 316 14.40 -6.27 -27.25
C LEU A 316 14.97 -6.51 -28.64
N VAL A 317 15.22 -7.77 -28.99
CA VAL A 317 15.70 -8.17 -30.32
C VAL A 317 14.59 -8.01 -31.37
N GLU A 318 13.38 -8.47 -31.07
CA GLU A 318 12.22 -8.36 -31.97
C GLU A 318 11.88 -6.89 -32.27
N TRP A 319 11.92 -6.03 -31.25
CA TRP A 319 11.62 -4.61 -31.37
C TRP A 319 12.80 -3.77 -31.89
N GLN A 320 13.98 -4.39 -32.05
CA GLN A 320 15.23 -3.73 -32.41
C GLN A 320 15.59 -2.58 -31.45
N ALA A 321 15.34 -2.78 -30.16
CA ALA A 321 15.52 -1.76 -29.14
C ALA A 321 17.00 -1.42 -28.94
N GLU A 322 17.37 -0.17 -29.10
CA GLU A 322 18.73 0.33 -28.86
C GLU A 322 18.81 0.99 -27.47
N SER A 323 17.74 1.65 -27.03
CA SER A 323 17.69 2.39 -25.77
C SER A 323 16.47 2.03 -24.92
N TYR A 324 16.57 2.25 -23.60
CA TYR A 324 15.52 1.95 -22.63
C TYR A 324 15.47 2.99 -21.51
N LEU A 325 14.27 3.39 -21.12
CA LEU A 325 14.01 4.16 -19.91
C LEU A 325 12.78 3.59 -19.21
N GLY A 326 12.91 3.22 -17.94
CA GLY A 326 11.81 2.68 -17.16
C GLY A 326 11.76 3.23 -15.74
N ILE A 327 10.57 3.28 -15.16
CA ILE A 327 10.33 3.78 -13.80
C ILE A 327 9.27 2.95 -13.07
N ALA A 328 9.50 2.73 -11.78
CA ALA A 328 8.56 2.01 -10.93
C ALA A 328 7.29 2.87 -10.68
N LEU A 329 6.14 2.21 -10.68
CA LEU A 329 4.87 2.79 -10.24
C LEU A 329 4.66 2.40 -8.79
N LEU A 330 4.66 3.39 -7.89
CA LEU A 330 4.53 3.18 -6.45
C LEU A 330 3.16 3.67 -5.97
N ASP A 331 2.55 2.93 -5.05
CA ASP A 331 1.34 3.38 -4.36
C ASP A 331 1.63 4.39 -3.25
N SER A 332 0.59 4.83 -2.54
CA SER A 332 0.72 5.74 -1.39
C SER A 332 1.50 5.16 -0.20
N ALA A 333 1.79 3.86 -0.19
CA ALA A 333 2.56 3.15 0.83
C ALA A 333 3.99 2.78 0.37
N ASP A 334 4.46 3.33 -0.75
CA ASP A 334 5.75 3.02 -1.39
C ASP A 334 5.91 1.55 -1.87
N GLU A 335 4.80 0.84 -2.08
CA GLU A 335 4.79 -0.50 -2.66
C GLU A 335 4.67 -0.46 -4.19
N ILE A 336 5.31 -1.41 -4.87
CA ILE A 336 5.35 -1.43 -6.33
C ILE A 336 4.03 -2.00 -6.88
N LEU A 337 3.30 -1.16 -7.62
CA LEU A 337 2.11 -1.56 -8.37
C LEU A 337 2.45 -2.13 -9.76
N GLY A 338 3.60 -1.71 -10.30
CA GLY A 338 4.02 -2.03 -11.65
C GLY A 338 5.15 -1.14 -12.14
N HIS A 339 5.28 -0.98 -13.45
CA HIS A 339 6.24 -0.02 -14.01
C HIS A 339 5.76 0.55 -15.35
N LEU A 340 6.32 1.69 -15.70
CA LEU A 340 6.15 2.39 -16.97
C LEU A 340 7.50 2.40 -17.69
N ALA A 341 7.53 1.97 -18.95
CA ALA A 341 8.75 1.86 -19.73
C ALA A 341 8.59 2.41 -21.14
N VAL A 342 9.69 2.93 -21.68
CA VAL A 342 9.82 3.37 -23.07
C VAL A 342 11.10 2.85 -23.68
N LEU A 343 11.05 2.55 -24.98
CA LEU A 343 12.17 2.05 -25.78
C LEU A 343 12.19 2.70 -27.15
N ASP A 344 13.36 2.74 -27.77
CA ASP A 344 13.52 3.22 -29.14
C ASP A 344 14.54 2.40 -29.91
N ASP A 345 14.44 2.41 -31.24
CA ASP A 345 15.39 1.78 -32.16
C ASP A 345 16.66 2.62 -32.40
N LYS A 346 16.80 3.70 -31.63
CA LYS A 346 17.90 4.65 -31.67
C LYS A 346 18.39 4.96 -30.25
N PRO A 347 19.60 5.51 -30.10
CA PRO A 347 20.05 6.04 -28.83
C PRO A 347 19.12 7.16 -28.32
N MET A 348 18.82 7.15 -27.02
CA MET A 348 18.08 8.24 -26.36
C MET A 348 19.06 9.27 -25.78
N GLU A 349 18.91 10.52 -26.19
CA GLU A 349 19.68 11.64 -25.63
C GLU A 349 18.92 12.34 -24.49
N ASN A 350 19.65 13.11 -23.67
CA ASN A 350 19.10 14.00 -22.65
C ASN A 350 18.32 13.29 -21.52
N LYS A 351 19.05 12.47 -20.74
CA LYS A 351 18.55 11.72 -19.57
C LYS A 351 17.64 12.55 -18.67
N VAL A 352 18.06 13.75 -18.30
CA VAL A 352 17.38 14.61 -17.32
C VAL A 352 15.97 14.95 -17.80
N ARG A 353 15.82 15.38 -19.06
CA ARG A 353 14.51 15.72 -19.64
C ARG A 353 13.60 14.49 -19.70
N ASN A 354 14.09 13.38 -20.26
CA ASN A 354 13.24 12.20 -20.49
C ASN A 354 12.82 11.55 -19.16
N GLN A 355 13.71 11.54 -18.16
CA GLN A 355 13.40 11.10 -16.80
C GLN A 355 12.29 11.94 -16.17
N MET A 356 12.37 13.28 -16.23
CA MET A 356 11.33 14.16 -15.68
C MET A 356 9.96 13.90 -16.33
N THR A 357 9.93 13.77 -17.67
CA THR A 357 8.69 13.45 -18.38
C THR A 357 8.14 12.10 -17.93
N LEU A 358 8.97 11.07 -17.84
CA LEU A 358 8.53 9.74 -17.41
C LEU A 358 8.02 9.73 -15.96
N GLU A 359 8.68 10.46 -15.05
CA GLU A 359 8.27 10.63 -13.64
C GLU A 359 6.87 11.24 -13.52
N ILE A 360 6.56 12.27 -14.33
CA ILE A 360 5.23 12.90 -14.35
C ILE A 360 4.15 11.89 -14.74
N PHE A 361 4.40 11.12 -15.80
CA PHE A 361 3.45 10.09 -16.27
C PHE A 361 3.32 8.94 -15.27
N ALA A 362 4.40 8.58 -14.59
CA ALA A 362 4.43 7.53 -13.58
C ALA A 362 3.55 7.85 -12.38
N VAL A 363 3.64 9.06 -11.81
CA VAL A 363 2.79 9.48 -10.70
C VAL A 363 1.31 9.38 -11.07
N ARG A 364 0.96 9.83 -12.28
CA ARG A 364 -0.43 9.80 -12.75
C ARG A 364 -0.94 8.38 -13.00
N ALA A 365 -0.11 7.55 -13.62
CA ALA A 365 -0.38 6.14 -13.84
C ALA A 365 -0.60 5.39 -12.52
N ALA A 366 0.27 5.61 -11.54
CA ALA A 366 0.17 5.00 -10.22
C ALA A 366 -1.12 5.36 -9.50
N THR A 367 -1.52 6.65 -9.52
CA THR A 367 -2.78 7.10 -8.89
C THR A 367 -4.01 6.39 -9.49
N GLU A 368 -4.10 6.30 -10.82
CA GLU A 368 -5.25 5.66 -11.48
C GLU A 368 -5.26 4.14 -11.25
N MET A 369 -4.08 3.53 -11.14
CA MET A 369 -3.89 2.11 -10.87
C MET A 369 -4.30 1.75 -9.43
N GLU A 370 -3.88 2.54 -8.45
CA GLU A 370 -4.29 2.43 -7.04
C GLU A 370 -5.81 2.58 -6.90
N ARG A 371 -6.41 3.57 -7.59
CA ARG A 371 -7.87 3.76 -7.63
C ARG A 371 -8.59 2.52 -8.15
N LYS A 372 -8.12 1.93 -9.25
CA LYS A 372 -8.72 0.75 -9.87
C LYS A 372 -8.58 -0.50 -8.99
N GLN A 373 -7.43 -0.69 -8.33
CA GLN A 373 -7.24 -1.79 -7.38
C GLN A 373 -8.17 -1.66 -6.17
N ALA A 374 -8.31 -0.45 -5.61
CA ALA A 374 -9.23 -0.20 -4.49
C ALA A 374 -10.69 -0.47 -4.88
N GLU A 375 -11.12 0.00 -6.05
CA GLU A 375 -12.47 -0.25 -6.58
C GLU A 375 -12.74 -1.75 -6.77
N MET A 376 -11.77 -2.49 -7.33
CA MET A 376 -11.90 -3.93 -7.54
C MET A 376 -11.87 -4.71 -6.23
N ALA A 377 -11.04 -4.32 -5.26
CA ALA A 377 -10.98 -4.91 -3.94
C ALA A 377 -12.30 -4.71 -3.17
N LEU A 378 -12.88 -3.51 -3.25
CA LEU A 378 -14.19 -3.21 -2.70
C LEU A 378 -15.26 -4.11 -3.32
N ARG A 379 -15.34 -4.17 -4.65
CA ARG A 379 -16.29 -5.03 -5.37
C ARG A 379 -16.14 -6.51 -5.00
N ILE A 380 -14.91 -7.03 -4.93
CA ILE A 380 -14.67 -8.43 -4.53
C ILE A 380 -15.13 -8.66 -3.09
N SER A 381 -14.88 -7.71 -2.18
CA SER A 381 -15.33 -7.79 -0.79
C SER A 381 -16.86 -7.78 -0.71
N GLU A 382 -17.54 -6.91 -1.45
CA GLU A 382 -19.00 -6.84 -1.55
C GLU A 382 -19.59 -8.13 -2.11
N GLU A 383 -19.02 -8.68 -3.20
CA GLU A 383 -19.46 -9.96 -3.76
C GLU A 383 -19.27 -11.12 -2.77
N LYS A 384 -18.13 -11.15 -2.04
CA LYS A 384 -17.86 -12.15 -1.00
C LYS A 384 -18.88 -12.06 0.13
N PHE A 385 -19.13 -10.85 0.65
CA PHE A 385 -20.10 -10.61 1.71
C PHE A 385 -21.51 -10.99 1.25
N SER A 386 -21.94 -10.54 0.08
CA SER A 386 -23.27 -10.84 -0.48
C SER A 386 -23.49 -12.34 -0.64
N LYS A 387 -22.50 -13.07 -1.15
CA LYS A 387 -22.57 -14.53 -1.26
C LYS A 387 -22.65 -15.19 0.11
N ALA A 388 -21.77 -14.82 1.05
CA ALA A 388 -21.76 -15.40 2.40
C ALA A 388 -23.08 -15.15 3.15
N PHE A 389 -23.61 -13.93 3.07
CA PHE A 389 -24.88 -13.54 3.68
C PHE A 389 -26.04 -14.36 3.12
N ARG A 390 -26.12 -14.52 1.80
CA ARG A 390 -27.20 -15.28 1.12
C ARG A 390 -27.11 -16.79 1.31
N SER A 391 -25.90 -17.35 1.35
CA SER A 391 -25.70 -18.81 1.45
C SER A 391 -25.65 -19.35 2.88
N ALA A 392 -25.66 -18.48 3.89
CA ALA A 392 -25.64 -18.92 5.28
C ALA A 392 -26.90 -19.76 5.59
N PRO A 393 -26.77 -20.94 6.21
CA PRO A 393 -27.92 -21.80 6.51
C PRO A 393 -28.83 -21.22 7.60
N ASP A 394 -28.29 -20.31 8.43
CA ASP A 394 -29.03 -19.61 9.46
C ASP A 394 -29.82 -18.43 8.89
N ALA A 395 -30.92 -18.08 9.56
CA ALA A 395 -31.65 -16.86 9.26
C ALA A 395 -30.85 -15.67 9.79
N ILE A 396 -30.39 -14.80 8.88
CA ILE A 396 -29.68 -13.56 9.21
C ILE A 396 -30.60 -12.39 8.92
N ILE A 397 -30.75 -11.51 9.91
CA ILE A 397 -31.67 -10.38 9.89
C ILE A 397 -30.93 -9.13 10.36
N ILE A 398 -31.05 -8.04 9.62
CA ILE A 398 -30.64 -6.71 10.03
C ILE A 398 -31.90 -5.90 10.30
N SER A 399 -32.04 -5.37 11.52
CA SER A 399 -33.16 -4.51 11.91
C SER A 399 -32.68 -3.21 12.55
N THR A 400 -33.48 -2.16 12.48
CA THR A 400 -33.21 -0.92 13.23
C THR A 400 -33.27 -1.18 14.73
N LEU A 401 -32.35 -0.58 15.51
CA LEU A 401 -32.35 -0.77 16.97
C LEU A 401 -33.51 -0.01 17.65
N ASN A 402 -33.95 1.12 17.09
CA ASN A 402 -34.95 2.00 17.72
C ASN A 402 -36.36 1.44 17.68
N ASP A 403 -36.80 0.92 16.53
CA ASP A 403 -38.18 0.46 16.30
C ASP A 403 -38.27 -0.99 15.78
N GLY A 404 -37.14 -1.69 15.63
CA GLY A 404 -37.12 -3.13 15.33
C GLY A 404 -37.61 -3.48 13.93
N ARG A 405 -37.57 -2.52 12.98
CA ARG A 405 -37.97 -2.75 11.59
C ARG A 405 -36.90 -3.49 10.84
N PHE A 406 -37.29 -4.51 10.09
CA PHE A 406 -36.37 -5.25 9.24
C PHE A 406 -35.89 -4.38 8.08
N VAL A 407 -34.58 -4.18 7.99
CA VAL A 407 -33.88 -3.44 6.94
C VAL A 407 -33.42 -4.39 5.85
N GLU A 408 -32.86 -5.55 6.25
CA GLU A 408 -32.35 -6.55 5.33
C GLU A 408 -32.47 -7.95 5.95
N VAL A 409 -32.71 -8.96 5.12
CA VAL A 409 -32.81 -10.36 5.53
C VAL A 409 -32.20 -11.26 4.45
N ASN A 410 -31.59 -12.37 4.83
CA ASN A 410 -31.07 -13.35 3.87
C ASN A 410 -32.16 -14.32 3.38
N GLU A 411 -31.86 -15.10 2.32
CA GLU A 411 -32.81 -16.06 1.76
C GLU A 411 -33.22 -17.14 2.77
N SER A 412 -32.28 -17.61 3.59
CA SER A 412 -32.56 -18.58 4.65
C SER A 412 -33.56 -18.07 5.68
N CYS A 413 -33.57 -16.78 5.99
CA CYS A 413 -34.60 -16.16 6.83
C CYS A 413 -35.99 -16.27 6.20
N LEU A 414 -36.11 -15.94 4.91
CA LEU A 414 -37.38 -16.03 4.18
C LEU A 414 -37.89 -17.47 4.13
N GLN A 415 -37.00 -18.43 3.85
CA GLN A 415 -37.34 -19.85 3.83
C GLN A 415 -37.72 -20.38 5.22
N MET A 416 -36.98 -20.00 6.26
CA MET A 416 -37.22 -20.42 7.63
C MET A 416 -38.56 -19.88 8.14
N PHE A 417 -38.85 -18.59 7.99
CA PHE A 417 -40.10 -18.03 8.52
C PHE A 417 -41.29 -18.15 7.57
N GLY A 418 -41.06 -18.38 6.28
CA GLY A 418 -42.09 -18.54 5.25
C GLY A 418 -42.73 -17.21 4.81
N TYR A 419 -42.06 -16.08 5.05
CA TYR A 419 -42.46 -14.75 4.57
C TYR A 419 -41.70 -14.39 3.30
N ASN A 420 -42.32 -13.56 2.46
CA ASN A 420 -41.63 -12.95 1.33
C ASN A 420 -40.87 -11.68 1.77
N GLN A 421 -39.85 -11.29 1.02
CA GLN A 421 -39.06 -10.10 1.35
C GLN A 421 -39.91 -8.83 1.46
N GLU A 422 -40.86 -8.61 0.54
CA GLU A 422 -41.78 -7.47 0.56
C GLU A 422 -42.69 -7.44 1.79
N GLU A 423 -43.00 -8.60 2.37
CA GLU A 423 -43.79 -8.71 3.59
C GLU A 423 -42.94 -8.46 4.84
N MET A 424 -41.64 -8.78 4.77
CA MET A 424 -40.75 -8.72 5.93
C MET A 424 -40.11 -7.35 6.08
N ILE A 425 -39.56 -6.78 5.00
CA ILE A 425 -38.87 -5.49 5.04
C ILE A 425 -39.82 -4.36 5.46
N GLY A 426 -39.37 -3.52 6.40
CA GLY A 426 -40.14 -2.40 6.95
C GLY A 426 -41.11 -2.76 8.07
N ASN A 427 -41.45 -4.04 8.25
CA ASN A 427 -42.26 -4.53 9.38
C ASN A 427 -41.38 -4.95 10.57
N THR A 428 -41.99 -5.10 11.73
CA THR A 428 -41.30 -5.58 12.94
C THR A 428 -41.58 -7.07 13.20
N ALA A 429 -40.73 -7.70 14.01
CA ALA A 429 -40.96 -9.08 14.47
C ALA A 429 -42.30 -9.27 15.21
N LEU A 430 -42.78 -8.20 15.87
CA LEU A 430 -44.07 -8.18 16.58
C LEU A 430 -45.24 -8.11 15.61
N ASP A 431 -45.17 -7.25 14.58
CA ASP A 431 -46.21 -7.12 13.55
C ASP A 431 -46.44 -8.44 12.80
N LEU A 432 -45.35 -9.15 12.51
CA LEU A 432 -45.38 -10.44 11.82
C LEU A 432 -45.63 -11.63 12.78
N GLY A 433 -45.73 -11.39 14.09
CA GLY A 433 -45.97 -12.43 15.09
C GLY A 433 -44.91 -13.53 15.11
N ILE A 434 -43.65 -13.19 14.81
CA ILE A 434 -42.49 -14.09 14.73
C ILE A 434 -42.17 -14.69 16.10
N TRP A 435 -42.36 -13.92 17.17
CA TRP A 435 -42.22 -14.43 18.54
C TRP A 435 -43.42 -15.30 18.91
N ALA A 436 -43.18 -16.54 19.35
CA ALA A 436 -44.26 -17.39 19.84
C ALA A 436 -44.85 -16.85 21.15
N LYS A 437 -43.98 -16.27 22.00
CA LYS A 437 -44.30 -15.56 23.24
C LYS A 437 -43.78 -14.14 23.15
N ILE A 438 -44.65 -13.16 23.35
CA ILE A 438 -44.29 -11.74 23.22
C ILE A 438 -43.33 -11.33 24.35
N GLU A 439 -43.43 -11.95 25.52
CA GLU A 439 -42.56 -11.62 26.66
C GLU A 439 -41.07 -11.93 26.39
N ASP A 440 -40.78 -12.81 25.43
CA ASP A 440 -39.41 -13.16 25.05
C ASP A 440 -38.71 -12.01 24.30
N SER A 441 -39.44 -11.20 23.51
CA SER A 441 -38.87 -10.03 22.84
C SER A 441 -38.48 -8.93 23.82
N ASP A 442 -39.30 -8.72 24.86
CA ASP A 442 -39.09 -7.67 25.86
C ASP A 442 -37.87 -7.93 26.76
N ARG A 443 -37.45 -9.19 26.89
CA ARG A 443 -36.28 -9.57 27.70
C ARG A 443 -34.94 -9.26 27.03
N ILE A 444 -34.91 -9.17 25.70
CA ILE A 444 -33.67 -9.07 24.92
C ILE A 444 -33.21 -7.61 24.79
N LEU A 445 -34.15 -6.69 24.59
CA LEU A 445 -33.86 -5.27 24.32
C LEU A 445 -33.00 -4.59 25.43
N PRO A 446 -33.27 -4.78 26.73
CA PRO A 446 -32.44 -4.19 27.79
C PRO A 446 -31.01 -4.74 27.82
N MET A 447 -30.84 -6.03 27.48
CA MET A 447 -29.52 -6.67 27.45
C MET A 447 -28.66 -6.16 26.28
N LEU A 448 -29.28 -5.97 25.12
CA LEU A 448 -28.62 -5.39 23.95
C LEU A 448 -28.22 -3.92 24.20
N GLN A 449 -29.08 -3.13 24.86
CA GLN A 449 -28.77 -1.73 25.21
C GLN A 449 -27.62 -1.60 26.23
N GLN A 450 -27.46 -2.58 27.13
CA GLN A 450 -26.42 -2.52 28.17
C GLN A 450 -25.08 -3.10 27.73
N LYS A 451 -25.07 -4.19 26.95
CA LYS A 451 -23.85 -4.94 26.58
C LYS A 451 -23.50 -4.90 25.09
N GLY A 452 -24.39 -4.42 24.24
CA GLY A 452 -24.21 -4.41 22.78
C GLY A 452 -24.32 -5.79 22.10
N THR A 453 -24.36 -6.88 22.87
CA THR A 453 -24.45 -8.25 22.35
C THR A 453 -25.37 -9.12 23.21
N PHE A 454 -25.95 -10.13 22.59
CA PHE A 454 -26.76 -11.16 23.22
C PHE A 454 -26.47 -12.49 22.52
N SER A 455 -26.11 -13.53 23.26
CA SER A 455 -25.70 -14.80 22.66
C SER A 455 -26.39 -16.00 23.27
N GLN A 456 -26.70 -16.96 22.39
CA GLN A 456 -27.05 -18.35 22.69
C GLN A 456 -28.23 -18.52 23.67
N ALA A 457 -29.34 -17.84 23.42
CA ALA A 457 -30.59 -18.15 24.11
C ALA A 457 -31.57 -18.86 23.18
N GLU A 458 -32.25 -19.85 23.75
CA GLU A 458 -33.28 -20.62 23.07
C GLU A 458 -34.62 -19.90 23.20
N PHE A 459 -35.25 -19.61 22.08
CA PHE A 459 -36.59 -19.04 22.04
C PHE A 459 -37.51 -19.86 21.15
N LEU A 460 -38.81 -19.69 21.39
CA LEU A 460 -39.84 -20.25 20.54
C LEU A 460 -40.25 -19.20 19.51
N PHE A 461 -40.06 -19.56 18.25
CA PHE A 461 -40.42 -18.74 17.10
C PHE A 461 -41.61 -19.36 16.37
N ARG A 462 -42.34 -18.53 15.63
CA ARG A 462 -43.53 -18.92 14.89
C ARG A 462 -43.34 -18.60 13.41
N ARG A 463 -43.52 -19.60 12.56
CA ARG A 463 -43.56 -19.44 11.09
C ARG A 463 -44.88 -18.82 10.64
N LYS A 464 -44.96 -18.33 9.40
CA LYS A 464 -46.20 -17.86 8.77
C LYS A 464 -47.31 -18.92 8.78
N SER A 465 -46.93 -20.20 8.66
CA SER A 465 -47.82 -21.37 8.76
C SER A 465 -48.43 -21.59 10.15
N LYS A 466 -48.05 -20.78 11.15
CA LYS A 466 -48.36 -20.93 12.59
C LYS A 466 -47.64 -22.08 13.30
N GLU A 467 -46.79 -22.82 12.60
CA GLU A 467 -45.89 -23.80 13.21
C GLU A 467 -44.93 -23.10 14.19
N ILE A 468 -44.71 -23.70 15.36
CA ILE A 468 -43.74 -23.22 16.36
C ILE A 468 -42.49 -24.08 16.27
N PHE A 469 -41.33 -23.42 16.23
CA PHE A 469 -40.03 -24.07 16.22
C PHE A 469 -39.11 -23.46 17.28
N THR A 470 -38.11 -24.23 17.71
CA THR A 470 -37.11 -23.75 18.67
C THR A 470 -35.95 -23.15 17.89
N GLY A 471 -35.70 -21.86 18.09
CA GLY A 471 -34.57 -21.16 17.49
C GLY A 471 -33.51 -20.81 18.52
N LEU A 472 -32.25 -21.06 18.20
CA LEU A 472 -31.12 -20.49 18.91
C LEU A 472 -30.89 -19.07 18.38
N TYR A 473 -31.04 -18.08 19.25
CA TYR A 473 -30.96 -16.66 18.89
C TYR A 473 -29.67 -16.05 19.40
N ALA A 474 -28.98 -15.33 18.52
CA ALA A 474 -27.90 -14.43 18.85
C ALA A 474 -28.14 -13.08 18.17
N ALA A 475 -27.72 -11.99 18.81
CA ALA A 475 -27.78 -10.68 18.21
C ALA A 475 -26.66 -9.75 18.68
N GLU A 476 -26.23 -8.87 17.81
CA GLU A 476 -25.17 -7.89 18.05
C GLU A 476 -25.55 -6.53 17.47
N VAL A 477 -25.26 -5.47 18.23
CA VAL A 477 -25.49 -4.09 17.81
C VAL A 477 -24.29 -3.62 17.00
N PHE A 478 -24.56 -3.07 15.83
CA PHE A 478 -23.55 -2.43 14.98
C PHE A 478 -24.08 -1.11 14.42
N TYR A 479 -23.19 -0.29 13.87
CA TYR A 479 -23.55 0.99 13.28
C TYR A 479 -23.45 0.90 11.77
N LEU A 480 -24.59 1.09 11.10
CA LEU A 480 -24.62 1.28 9.65
C LEU A 480 -24.50 2.78 9.40
N GLU A 481 -23.29 3.20 9.03
CA GLU A 481 -22.81 4.60 9.05
C GLU A 481 -22.89 5.24 10.44
N THR A 482 -24.06 5.77 10.80
CA THR A 482 -24.36 6.42 12.09
C THR A 482 -25.65 5.91 12.73
N VAL A 483 -26.39 5.04 12.04
CA VAL A 483 -27.67 4.50 12.51
C VAL A 483 -27.40 3.19 13.28
N PRO A 484 -27.82 3.08 14.54
CA PRO A 484 -27.67 1.85 15.30
C PRO A 484 -28.64 0.78 14.75
N CYS A 485 -28.07 -0.34 14.34
CA CYS A 485 -28.76 -1.50 13.82
C CYS A 485 -28.45 -2.73 14.67
N LEU A 486 -29.32 -3.73 14.57
CA LEU A 486 -29.19 -5.03 15.20
C LEU A 486 -29.00 -6.08 14.13
N LEU A 487 -27.91 -6.84 14.21
CA LEU A 487 -27.67 -8.05 13.43
C LEU A 487 -28.13 -9.23 14.27
N SER A 488 -29.18 -9.92 13.85
CA SER A 488 -29.74 -11.10 14.51
C SER A 488 -29.51 -12.35 13.67
N VAL A 489 -29.10 -13.42 14.32
CA VAL A 489 -28.90 -14.75 13.72
C VAL A 489 -29.78 -15.75 14.45
N ILE A 490 -30.54 -16.55 13.69
CA ILE A 490 -31.46 -17.56 14.20
C ILE A 490 -31.16 -18.90 13.54
N THR A 491 -30.83 -19.89 14.34
CA THR A 491 -30.63 -21.28 13.92
C THR A 491 -31.80 -22.13 14.39
N ASP A 492 -32.46 -22.88 13.48
CA ASP A 492 -33.51 -23.83 13.86
C ASP A 492 -32.89 -25.09 14.49
N ILE A 493 -33.12 -25.28 15.78
CA ILE A 493 -32.59 -26.41 16.57
C ILE A 493 -33.70 -27.40 16.98
N THR A 494 -34.87 -27.35 16.34
CA THR A 494 -36.02 -28.18 16.71
C THR A 494 -35.71 -29.68 16.63
N ALA A 495 -35.04 -30.11 15.55
CA ALA A 495 -34.65 -31.51 15.37
C ALA A 495 -33.66 -31.98 16.45
N LEU A 496 -32.70 -31.12 16.82
CA LEU A 496 -31.73 -31.40 17.87
C LEU A 496 -32.43 -31.58 19.22
N LYS A 497 -33.36 -30.69 19.57
CA LYS A 497 -34.13 -30.77 20.83
C LYS A 497 -35.03 -32.00 20.91
N GLN A 498 -35.63 -32.41 19.79
CA GLN A 498 -36.43 -33.63 19.72
C GLN A 498 -35.57 -34.87 19.96
N ALA A 499 -34.36 -34.92 19.40
CA ALA A 499 -33.41 -36.00 19.61
C ALA A 499 -32.91 -36.07 21.06
N GLU A 500 -32.54 -34.94 21.66
CA GLU A 500 -32.12 -34.85 23.07
C GLU A 500 -33.21 -35.38 24.01
N LYS A 501 -34.44 -34.89 23.86
CA LYS A 501 -35.57 -35.30 24.70
C LYS A 501 -35.93 -36.79 24.54
N ALA A 502 -35.73 -37.36 23.35
CA ALA A 502 -35.95 -38.78 23.11
C ALA A 502 -34.90 -39.63 23.85
N LEU A 503 -33.64 -39.20 23.88
CA LEU A 503 -32.56 -39.86 24.61
C LEU A 503 -32.76 -39.78 26.13
N GLU A 504 -33.13 -38.62 26.67
CA GLU A 504 -33.41 -38.42 28.10
C GLU A 504 -34.51 -39.37 28.58
N ARG A 505 -35.64 -39.45 27.86
CA ARG A 505 -36.74 -40.38 28.19
C ARG A 505 -36.29 -41.83 28.21
N LEU A 506 -35.43 -42.23 27.27
CA LEU A 506 -34.89 -43.59 27.24
C LEU A 506 -33.95 -43.88 28.42
N ALA A 507 -33.17 -42.89 28.85
CA ALA A 507 -32.30 -43.01 30.02
C ALA A 507 -33.11 -43.13 31.32
N GLU A 508 -34.14 -42.29 31.51
CA GLU A 508 -35.05 -42.36 32.67
C GLU A 508 -35.74 -43.73 32.79
N ILE A 509 -36.26 -44.24 31.66
CA ILE A 509 -36.86 -45.60 31.61
C ILE A 509 -35.80 -46.67 31.94
N GLY A 510 -34.56 -46.48 31.49
CA GLY A 510 -33.41 -47.34 31.79
C GLY A 510 -33.10 -47.47 33.29
N GLU A 511 -33.08 -46.34 34.00
CA GLU A 511 -32.82 -46.29 35.44
C GLU A 511 -33.95 -46.93 36.24
N LEU A 512 -35.20 -46.58 35.95
CA LEU A 512 -36.38 -47.16 36.61
C LEU A 512 -36.45 -48.67 36.41
N ALA A 513 -36.21 -49.16 35.18
CA ALA A 513 -36.18 -50.59 34.89
C ALA A 513 -35.08 -51.32 35.67
N THR A 514 -33.91 -50.69 35.84
CA THR A 514 -32.81 -51.27 36.63
C THR A 514 -33.19 -51.40 38.10
N MET A 515 -33.78 -50.36 38.69
CA MET A 515 -34.24 -50.36 40.08
C MET A 515 -35.30 -51.45 40.33
N ILE A 516 -36.36 -51.48 39.51
CA ILE A 516 -37.46 -52.45 39.63
C ILE A 516 -36.93 -53.89 39.48
N VAL A 517 -36.07 -54.15 38.49
CA VAL A 517 -35.50 -55.49 38.30
C VAL A 517 -34.68 -55.93 39.50
N HIS A 518 -33.90 -55.04 40.13
CA HIS A 518 -33.15 -55.38 41.34
C HIS A 518 -34.06 -55.69 42.54
N GLU A 519 -35.07 -54.85 42.79
CA GLU A 519 -36.01 -55.07 43.89
C GLU A 519 -36.83 -56.35 43.73
N VAL A 520 -37.22 -56.68 42.50
CA VAL A 520 -37.99 -57.88 42.19
C VAL A 520 -37.11 -59.13 42.18
N ARG A 521 -35.85 -59.04 41.72
CA ARG A 521 -34.90 -60.18 41.71
C ARG A 521 -34.61 -60.71 43.12
N ASN A 522 -34.57 -59.85 44.13
CA ASN A 522 -34.29 -60.25 45.52
C ASN A 522 -35.29 -61.26 46.09
N PRO A 523 -36.62 -60.98 46.14
CA PRO A 523 -37.61 -61.95 46.62
C PRO A 523 -37.68 -63.18 45.71
N PHE A 524 -37.53 -63.04 44.38
CA PHE A 524 -37.49 -64.21 43.48
C PHE A 524 -36.32 -65.14 43.77
N THR A 525 -35.13 -64.61 44.06
CA THR A 525 -33.96 -65.43 44.41
C THR A 525 -34.20 -66.23 45.69
N THR A 526 -34.84 -65.62 46.69
CA THR A 526 -35.26 -66.29 47.93
C THR A 526 -36.30 -67.39 47.66
N ILE A 527 -37.31 -67.11 46.84
CA ILE A 527 -38.33 -68.10 46.44
C ILE A 527 -37.66 -69.28 45.71
N LEU A 528 -36.78 -68.99 44.75
CA LEU A 528 -36.08 -70.01 43.97
C LEU A 528 -35.16 -70.87 44.86
N MET A 529 -34.49 -70.27 45.84
CA MET A 529 -33.69 -70.99 46.83
C MET A 529 -34.55 -71.91 47.71
N ALA A 530 -35.69 -71.43 48.19
CA ALA A 530 -36.64 -72.22 48.97
C ALA A 530 -37.21 -73.38 48.14
N LEU A 531 -37.65 -73.13 46.90
CA LEU A 531 -38.14 -74.17 45.99
C LEU A 531 -37.06 -75.21 45.68
N ASN A 532 -35.84 -74.79 45.35
CA ASN A 532 -34.74 -75.71 45.06
C ASN A 532 -34.32 -76.57 46.28
N SER A 533 -34.59 -76.12 47.51
CA SER A 533 -34.34 -76.95 48.70
C SER A 533 -35.20 -78.21 48.73
N PHE A 534 -36.42 -78.15 48.19
CA PHE A 534 -37.33 -79.28 48.10
C PHE A 534 -36.91 -80.33 47.05
N LYS A 535 -36.04 -79.99 46.09
CA LYS A 535 -35.44 -80.99 45.16
C LYS A 535 -34.59 -82.03 45.88
N ARG A 536 -34.09 -81.72 47.08
CA ARG A 536 -33.25 -82.63 47.89
C ARG A 536 -34.08 -83.52 48.81
N ILE A 537 -35.40 -83.34 48.85
CA ILE A 537 -36.33 -84.08 49.71
C ILE A 537 -37.20 -84.97 48.82
N GLN A 538 -37.48 -86.19 49.27
CA GLN A 538 -38.33 -87.12 48.53
C GLN A 538 -39.82 -86.73 48.71
N LEU A 539 -40.35 -86.00 47.73
CA LEU A 539 -41.75 -85.59 47.66
C LEU A 539 -42.61 -86.66 46.97
N ASN A 540 -43.92 -86.68 47.25
CA ASN A 540 -44.87 -87.48 46.48
C ASN A 540 -45.06 -86.90 45.06
N GLU A 541 -45.54 -87.70 44.11
CA GLU A 541 -45.65 -87.32 42.69
C GLU A 541 -46.39 -85.99 42.49
N ARG A 542 -47.52 -85.80 43.17
CA ARG A 542 -48.33 -84.57 43.08
C ARG A 542 -47.58 -83.31 43.54
N PHE A 543 -46.80 -83.39 44.62
CA PHE A 543 -45.98 -82.25 45.08
C PHE A 543 -44.72 -82.05 44.23
N GLN A 544 -44.19 -83.12 43.61
CA GLN A 544 -43.13 -82.98 42.60
C GLN A 544 -43.61 -82.21 41.37
N GLU A 545 -44.82 -82.49 40.88
CA GLU A 545 -45.45 -81.74 39.78
C GLU A 545 -45.62 -80.26 40.15
N TYR A 546 -46.18 -79.95 41.32
CA TYR A 546 -46.32 -78.54 41.76
C TYR A 546 -44.97 -77.83 41.94
N LEU A 547 -43.95 -78.53 42.44
CA LEU A 547 -42.61 -77.98 42.55
C LEU A 547 -42.01 -77.69 41.17
N SER A 548 -42.19 -78.58 40.20
CA SER A 548 -41.72 -78.37 38.82
C SER A 548 -42.36 -77.13 38.19
N LEU A 549 -43.69 -77.00 38.27
CA LEU A 549 -44.42 -75.85 37.75
C LEU A 549 -43.96 -74.52 38.39
N ALA A 550 -43.75 -74.51 39.71
CA ALA A 550 -43.31 -73.33 40.43
C ALA A 550 -41.87 -72.92 40.07
N LEU A 551 -40.98 -73.90 39.89
CA LEU A 551 -39.61 -73.66 39.45
C LEU A 551 -39.56 -73.16 38.01
N ASP A 552 -40.32 -73.77 37.09
CA ASP A 552 -40.38 -73.39 35.69
C ASP A 552 -40.89 -71.94 35.53
N GLU A 553 -41.92 -71.56 36.29
CA GLU A 553 -42.46 -70.19 36.27
C GLU A 553 -41.47 -69.19 36.92
N SER A 554 -40.77 -69.59 37.98
CA SER A 554 -39.72 -68.75 38.60
C SER A 554 -38.56 -68.48 37.64
N GLU A 555 -38.09 -69.51 36.93
CA GLU A 555 -37.05 -69.40 35.92
C GLU A 555 -37.52 -68.57 34.71
N ARG A 556 -38.78 -68.71 34.32
CA ARG A 556 -39.40 -67.87 33.29
C ARG A 556 -39.41 -66.39 33.69
N LEU A 557 -39.83 -66.06 34.91
CA LEU A 557 -39.87 -64.68 35.41
C LEU A 557 -38.46 -64.09 35.53
N GLN A 558 -37.47 -64.87 35.97
CA GLN A 558 -36.08 -64.44 36.01
C GLN A 558 -35.54 -64.10 34.61
N ARG A 559 -35.88 -64.91 33.60
CA ARG A 559 -35.53 -64.62 32.18
C ARG A 559 -36.19 -63.34 31.69
N LEU A 560 -37.47 -63.12 32.00
CA LEU A 560 -38.21 -61.91 31.62
C LEU A 560 -37.59 -60.65 32.23
N LEU A 561 -37.28 -60.67 33.53
CA LEU A 561 -36.62 -59.56 34.23
C LEU A 561 -35.26 -59.22 33.60
N ASN A 562 -34.47 -60.24 33.26
CA ASN A 562 -33.19 -60.03 32.58
C ASN A 562 -33.37 -59.43 31.18
N GLN A 563 -34.39 -59.85 30.43
CA GLN A 563 -34.71 -59.26 29.12
C GLN A 563 -35.13 -57.79 29.22
N ILE A 564 -35.96 -57.42 30.21
CA ILE A 564 -36.32 -56.02 30.46
C ILE A 564 -35.07 -55.19 30.74
N LEU A 565 -34.19 -55.67 31.61
CA LEU A 565 -32.94 -54.97 31.95
C LEU A 565 -32.03 -54.78 30.73
N LEU A 566 -31.90 -55.84 29.92
CA LEU A 566 -31.11 -55.83 28.69
C LEU A 566 -31.68 -54.87 27.66
N TYR A 567 -33.01 -54.77 27.56
CA TYR A 567 -33.63 -53.79 26.68
C TYR A 567 -33.49 -52.38 27.22
N ALA A 568 -33.60 -52.13 28.53
CA ALA A 568 -33.65 -50.77 29.07
C ALA A 568 -32.27 -50.09 29.16
N LYS A 569 -31.19 -50.85 29.39
CA LYS A 569 -29.83 -50.28 29.52
C LYS A 569 -29.22 -49.88 28.16
N PRO A 570 -28.39 -48.81 28.12
CA PRO A 570 -27.51 -48.54 26.99
C PRO A 570 -26.65 -49.76 26.66
N GLN A 571 -26.51 -50.11 25.38
CA GLN A 571 -25.66 -51.22 24.96
C GLN A 571 -24.24 -50.70 24.79
N THR A 572 -23.42 -50.83 25.83
CA THR A 572 -21.97 -50.62 25.71
C THR A 572 -21.34 -51.86 25.07
N ILE A 573 -20.64 -51.67 23.95
CA ILE A 573 -20.03 -52.76 23.18
C ILE A 573 -18.55 -52.89 23.54
N GLN A 574 -18.16 -54.03 24.12
CA GLN A 574 -16.76 -54.36 24.35
C GLN A 574 -16.20 -55.11 23.13
N ARG A 575 -15.55 -54.35 22.25
CA ARG A 575 -15.09 -54.83 20.95
C ARG A 575 -13.87 -55.76 21.06
N SER A 576 -13.95 -56.91 20.42
CA SER A 576 -12.88 -57.90 20.26
C SER A 576 -12.93 -58.53 18.87
N HIS A 577 -11.81 -59.07 18.40
CA HIS A 577 -11.77 -59.80 17.13
C HIS A 577 -12.48 -61.14 17.30
N ILE A 578 -13.56 -61.35 16.54
CA ILE A 578 -14.37 -62.56 16.61
C ILE A 578 -14.46 -63.17 15.22
N GLU A 579 -14.12 -64.45 15.12
CA GLU A 579 -14.41 -65.25 13.93
C GLU A 579 -15.85 -65.79 14.02
N ILE A 580 -16.68 -65.42 13.04
CA ILE A 580 -18.13 -65.61 13.10
C ILE A 580 -18.54 -67.07 12.96
N ASN A 581 -17.85 -67.86 12.13
CA ASN A 581 -18.20 -69.27 11.96
C ASN A 581 -18.01 -70.04 13.27
N ASN A 582 -16.92 -69.77 13.99
CA ASN A 582 -16.61 -70.34 15.30
C ASN A 582 -17.64 -69.94 16.35
N LEU A 583 -18.07 -68.67 16.37
CA LEU A 583 -19.10 -68.21 17.30
C LEU A 583 -20.45 -68.92 17.04
N ILE A 584 -20.87 -69.03 15.78
CA ILE A 584 -22.11 -69.72 15.41
C ILE A 584 -22.02 -71.21 15.77
N ALA A 585 -20.91 -71.88 15.48
CA ALA A 585 -20.69 -73.27 15.85
C ALA A 585 -20.74 -73.49 17.37
N GLU A 586 -20.14 -72.59 18.16
CA GLU A 586 -20.20 -72.60 19.63
C GLU A 586 -21.65 -72.52 20.12
N VAL A 587 -22.46 -71.60 19.55
CA VAL A 587 -23.87 -71.43 19.90
C VAL A 587 -24.69 -72.66 19.52
N LEU A 588 -24.53 -73.18 18.32
CA LEU A 588 -25.25 -74.37 17.85
C LEU A 588 -25.00 -75.58 18.76
N THR A 589 -23.73 -75.83 19.10
CA THR A 589 -23.34 -76.92 20.01
C THR A 589 -24.00 -76.75 21.39
N SER A 590 -24.10 -75.51 21.89
CA SER A 590 -24.75 -75.25 23.18
C SER A 590 -26.26 -75.49 23.18
N LEU A 591 -26.92 -75.32 22.02
CA LEU A 591 -28.38 -75.46 21.89
C LEU A 591 -28.82 -76.88 21.53
N GLN A 592 -27.93 -77.74 21.02
CA GLN A 592 -28.24 -79.13 20.62
C GLN A 592 -28.82 -79.99 21.76
N ASN A 593 -28.46 -79.69 23.01
CA ASN A 593 -28.92 -80.47 24.17
C ASN A 593 -30.30 -80.05 24.69
N LEU A 594 -30.96 -79.07 24.06
CA LEU A 594 -32.29 -78.62 24.48
C LEU A 594 -33.38 -79.54 23.91
N PRO A 595 -34.44 -79.87 24.68
CA PRO A 595 -35.55 -80.70 24.21
C PRO A 595 -36.22 -80.16 22.94
N ILE A 596 -36.28 -78.82 22.81
CA ILE A 596 -36.88 -78.14 21.65
C ILE A 596 -36.05 -78.29 20.35
N ALA A 597 -34.76 -78.60 20.50
CA ALA A 597 -33.82 -78.77 19.39
C ALA A 597 -33.66 -80.25 18.98
N SER A 598 -34.03 -81.20 19.84
CA SER A 598 -33.76 -82.64 19.66
C SER A 598 -34.49 -83.28 18.48
N ALA A 599 -35.58 -82.66 18.01
CA ALA A 599 -36.42 -83.16 16.92
C ALA A 599 -36.34 -82.33 15.62
N LYS A 600 -35.43 -81.34 15.55
CA LYS A 600 -35.37 -80.36 14.44
C LYS A 600 -33.99 -80.35 13.80
N GLN A 601 -33.94 -80.30 12.47
CA GLN A 601 -32.69 -80.30 11.72
C GLN A 601 -32.18 -78.86 11.53
N VAL A 602 -30.91 -78.61 11.88
CA VAL A 602 -30.25 -77.32 11.61
C VAL A 602 -29.15 -77.52 10.59
N ASN A 603 -29.23 -76.79 9.48
CA ASN A 603 -28.23 -76.75 8.43
C ASN A 603 -27.39 -75.48 8.57
N PHE A 604 -26.10 -75.63 8.89
CA PHE A 604 -25.17 -74.51 8.95
C PHE A 604 -24.27 -74.48 7.71
N ILE A 605 -24.48 -73.47 6.86
CA ILE A 605 -23.72 -73.27 5.63
C ILE A 605 -22.62 -72.25 5.91
N THR A 606 -21.39 -72.74 6.08
CA THR A 606 -20.20 -71.94 6.31
C THR A 606 -19.61 -71.43 4.99
N ILE A 607 -18.89 -70.30 5.05
CA ILE A 607 -18.01 -69.89 3.95
C ILE A 607 -16.62 -70.50 4.21
N ASN A 608 -15.93 -70.90 3.14
CA ASN A 608 -14.57 -71.46 3.21
C ASN A 608 -13.48 -70.46 3.67
N GLN A 609 -13.83 -69.22 4.00
CA GLN A 609 -12.90 -68.19 4.46
C GLN A 609 -13.27 -67.72 5.88
N PRO A 610 -12.27 -67.54 6.78
CA PRO A 610 -12.53 -67.03 8.12
C PRO A 610 -12.99 -65.57 8.04
N LEU A 611 -14.18 -65.28 8.55
CA LEU A 611 -14.74 -63.92 8.56
C LEU A 611 -14.60 -63.34 9.97
N GLN A 612 -13.81 -62.28 10.09
CA GLN A 612 -13.60 -61.58 11.35
C GLN A 612 -14.39 -60.29 11.43
N VAL A 613 -15.00 -60.05 12.59
CA VAL A 613 -15.65 -58.78 12.92
C VAL A 613 -15.11 -58.22 14.23
N LEU A 614 -15.20 -56.89 14.36
CA LEU A 614 -14.88 -56.19 15.58
C LEU A 614 -16.16 -56.03 16.43
N ALA A 615 -16.42 -56.98 17.32
CA ALA A 615 -17.69 -57.05 18.03
C ALA A 615 -17.57 -57.55 19.48
N ASP A 616 -18.66 -57.44 20.23
CA ASP A 616 -18.79 -57.98 21.57
C ASP A 616 -19.30 -59.43 21.51
N LYS A 617 -18.49 -60.36 21.99
CA LYS A 617 -18.72 -61.80 21.84
C LYS A 617 -20.00 -62.24 22.55
N ASP A 618 -20.21 -61.79 23.78
CA ASP A 618 -21.36 -62.20 24.59
C ASP A 618 -22.66 -61.60 24.04
N LYS A 619 -22.60 -60.36 23.53
CA LYS A 619 -23.75 -59.70 22.90
C LYS A 619 -24.12 -60.33 21.56
N LEU A 620 -23.15 -60.69 20.72
CA LEU A 620 -23.43 -61.42 19.49
C LEU A 620 -23.93 -62.84 19.76
N LYS A 621 -23.38 -63.53 20.76
CA LYS A 621 -23.89 -64.82 21.23
C LYS A 621 -25.37 -64.72 21.61
N GLN A 622 -25.75 -63.65 22.32
CA GLN A 622 -27.14 -63.38 22.67
C GLN A 622 -28.04 -63.12 21.44
N VAL A 623 -27.54 -62.39 20.43
CA VAL A 623 -28.27 -62.20 19.16
C VAL A 623 -28.57 -63.55 18.51
N LEU A 624 -27.55 -64.38 18.35
CA LEU A 624 -27.68 -65.70 17.73
C LEU A 624 -28.64 -66.61 18.51
N ILE A 625 -28.54 -66.66 19.84
CA ILE A 625 -29.45 -67.45 20.68
C ILE A 625 -30.90 -67.00 20.49
N ASN A 626 -31.17 -65.69 20.51
CA ASN A 626 -32.54 -65.17 20.35
C ASN A 626 -33.12 -65.49 18.97
N LEU A 627 -32.32 -65.35 17.90
CA LEU A 627 -32.77 -65.67 16.55
C LEU A 627 -33.03 -67.17 16.38
N LEU A 628 -32.14 -68.02 16.91
CA LEU A 628 -32.27 -69.47 16.80
C LEU A 628 -33.41 -70.02 17.64
N MET A 629 -33.62 -69.51 18.86
CA MET A 629 -34.78 -69.90 19.66
C MET A 629 -36.09 -69.50 18.98
N ASN A 630 -36.16 -68.30 18.38
CA ASN A 630 -37.33 -67.89 17.61
C ASN A 630 -37.58 -68.82 16.40
N ALA A 631 -36.53 -69.21 15.69
CA ALA A 631 -36.59 -70.17 14.59
C ALA A 631 -37.04 -71.56 15.07
N TYR A 632 -36.44 -72.09 16.14
CA TYR A 632 -36.84 -73.37 16.74
C TYR A 632 -38.30 -73.37 17.15
N GLU A 633 -38.82 -72.30 17.74
CA GLU A 633 -40.23 -72.24 18.13
C GLU A 633 -41.19 -72.10 16.94
N ALA A 634 -40.74 -71.56 15.81
CA ALA A 634 -41.56 -71.32 14.62
C ALA A 634 -41.60 -72.51 13.64
N THR A 635 -40.63 -73.42 13.75
CA THR A 635 -40.44 -74.58 12.87
C THR A 635 -41.17 -75.81 13.42
N ASN A 636 -41.82 -76.64 12.59
CA ASN A 636 -42.44 -77.91 13.00
C ASN A 636 -41.44 -79.08 13.05
N GLU A 637 -41.87 -80.25 13.52
CA GLU A 637 -41.03 -81.47 13.47
C GLU A 637 -40.77 -81.89 12.00
N GLY A 638 -39.50 -82.09 11.65
CA GLY A 638 -39.07 -82.47 10.29
C GLY A 638 -38.76 -81.32 9.32
N GLU A 639 -39.07 -80.08 9.68
CA GLU A 639 -38.68 -78.88 8.94
C GLU A 639 -37.24 -78.43 9.29
N THR A 640 -36.59 -77.65 8.42
CA THR A 640 -35.15 -77.32 8.54
C THR A 640 -34.93 -75.84 8.84
N ILE A 641 -34.04 -75.56 9.79
CA ILE A 641 -33.52 -74.21 10.05
C ILE A 641 -32.18 -74.07 9.33
N THR A 642 -32.04 -73.07 8.47
CA THR A 642 -30.78 -72.82 7.74
C THR A 642 -30.12 -71.55 8.24
N ILE A 643 -28.85 -71.64 8.62
CA ILE A 643 -28.00 -70.49 8.95
C ILE A 643 -26.93 -70.38 7.88
N GLN A 644 -26.81 -69.21 7.27
CA GLN A 644 -25.81 -68.95 6.25
C GLN A 644 -25.07 -67.65 6.54
N VAL A 645 -23.74 -67.69 6.47
CA VAL A 645 -22.92 -66.48 6.52
C VAL A 645 -22.55 -66.10 5.08
N LYS A 646 -22.59 -64.81 4.74
CA LYS A 646 -22.20 -64.26 3.43
C LYS A 646 -21.33 -63.02 3.63
N ALA A 647 -20.33 -62.82 2.77
CA ALA A 647 -19.74 -61.51 2.57
C ALA A 647 -20.64 -60.70 1.62
N VAL A 648 -20.87 -59.43 1.94
CA VAL A 648 -21.69 -58.49 1.15
C VAL A 648 -20.80 -57.32 0.71
N GLU A 649 -21.19 -56.64 -0.36
CA GLU A 649 -20.54 -55.40 -0.81
C GLU A 649 -20.44 -54.36 0.34
N ASN A 650 -19.41 -53.50 0.29
CA ASN A 650 -19.09 -52.46 1.29
C ASN A 650 -18.49 -52.97 2.62
N GLU A 651 -17.61 -53.98 2.59
CA GLU A 651 -16.92 -54.47 3.81
C GLU A 651 -17.91 -54.89 4.91
N ARG A 652 -19.00 -55.56 4.55
CA ARG A 652 -19.99 -56.07 5.51
C ARG A 652 -20.10 -57.59 5.43
N ILE A 653 -20.40 -58.20 6.56
CA ILE A 653 -20.84 -59.58 6.61
C ILE A 653 -22.35 -59.62 6.85
N ARG A 654 -23.01 -60.67 6.35
CA ARG A 654 -24.42 -60.95 6.58
C ARG A 654 -24.59 -62.33 7.16
N ILE A 655 -25.36 -62.42 8.23
CA ILE A 655 -25.83 -63.67 8.83
C ILE A 655 -27.31 -63.80 8.51
N ASP A 656 -27.63 -64.81 7.69
CA ASP A 656 -28.98 -65.18 7.29
C ASP A 656 -29.45 -66.33 8.18
N VAL A 657 -30.57 -66.16 8.89
CA VAL A 657 -31.25 -67.23 9.63
C VAL A 657 -32.62 -67.45 8.99
N HIS A 658 -32.79 -68.57 8.30
CA HIS A 658 -34.02 -68.98 7.64
C HIS A 658 -34.69 -70.11 8.42
N ASN A 659 -36.00 -70.02 8.60
CA ASN A 659 -36.80 -71.13 9.09
C ASN A 659 -38.08 -71.29 8.27
N ASP A 660 -38.48 -72.55 8.09
CA ASP A 660 -39.78 -72.88 7.51
C ASP A 660 -40.89 -72.53 8.51
N GLY A 661 -42.10 -72.26 8.00
CA GLY A 661 -43.25 -71.90 8.82
C GLY A 661 -44.28 -71.05 8.08
N PHE A 662 -45.34 -70.66 8.78
CA PHE A 662 -46.39 -69.81 8.19
C PHE A 662 -45.88 -68.39 7.91
N PRO A 663 -46.28 -67.77 6.77
CA PRO A 663 -45.89 -66.41 6.44
C PRO A 663 -46.40 -65.42 7.48
N ILE A 664 -45.56 -64.47 7.85
CA ILE A 664 -45.93 -63.34 8.69
C ILE A 664 -46.54 -62.24 7.80
N PRO A 665 -47.76 -61.74 8.09
CA PRO A 665 -48.38 -60.65 7.35
C PRO A 665 -47.50 -59.38 7.25
N GLU A 666 -47.52 -58.71 6.10
CA GLU A 666 -46.68 -57.52 5.83
C GLU A 666 -46.94 -56.34 6.78
N ASP A 667 -48.17 -56.20 7.29
CA ASP A 667 -48.56 -55.18 8.28
C ASP A 667 -47.98 -55.45 9.68
N ILE A 668 -47.60 -56.71 9.95
CA ILE A 668 -47.04 -57.15 11.22
C ILE A 668 -45.49 -57.05 11.20
N LEU A 669 -44.84 -57.21 10.05
CA LEU A 669 -43.37 -57.22 9.93
C LEU A 669 -42.68 -55.99 10.59
N PRO A 670 -43.12 -54.73 10.38
CA PRO A 670 -42.52 -53.56 11.04
C PRO A 670 -42.72 -53.55 12.57
N GLN A 671 -43.70 -54.28 13.08
CA GLN A 671 -44.05 -54.33 14.51
C GLN A 671 -43.22 -55.37 15.28
N LEU A 672 -42.67 -56.38 14.61
CA LEU A 672 -41.90 -57.46 15.24
C LEU A 672 -40.66 -56.98 16.03
N THR A 673 -40.11 -55.83 15.67
CA THR A 673 -38.95 -55.25 16.37
C THR A 673 -39.34 -54.21 17.43
N LYS A 674 -40.64 -53.92 17.59
CA LYS A 674 -41.15 -53.06 18.68
C LYS A 674 -41.16 -53.86 19.99
N PRO A 675 -40.76 -53.25 21.12
CA PRO A 675 -40.77 -53.93 22.41
C PRO A 675 -42.19 -54.36 22.80
N PHE A 676 -42.30 -55.51 23.47
CA PHE A 676 -43.55 -56.11 23.98
C PHE A 676 -44.54 -56.58 22.90
N PHE A 677 -44.21 -56.47 21.62
CA PHE A 677 -45.04 -57.00 20.55
C PHE A 677 -44.76 -58.49 20.33
N THR A 678 -45.80 -59.32 20.39
CA THR A 678 -45.69 -60.76 20.12
C THR A 678 -46.98 -61.30 19.52
N THR A 679 -46.84 -62.31 18.66
CA THR A 679 -47.96 -63.10 18.12
C THR A 679 -48.11 -64.45 18.81
N LYS A 680 -47.22 -64.78 19.77
CA LYS A 680 -47.19 -66.08 20.47
C LYS A 680 -47.78 -65.97 21.88
N PRO A 681 -48.60 -66.94 22.34
CA PRO A 681 -49.23 -66.90 23.67
C PRO A 681 -48.26 -66.87 24.85
N SER A 682 -47.06 -67.45 24.70
CA SER A 682 -46.02 -67.53 25.73
C SER A 682 -44.85 -66.56 25.51
N GLY A 683 -44.88 -65.76 24.44
CA GLY A 683 -43.80 -64.85 24.07
C GLY A 683 -43.81 -63.55 24.85
N ASN A 684 -42.63 -63.00 25.15
CA ASN A 684 -42.52 -61.72 25.88
C ASN A 684 -42.38 -60.50 24.95
N GLY A 685 -42.22 -60.73 23.64
CA GLY A 685 -42.07 -59.66 22.64
C GLY A 685 -40.78 -58.81 22.75
N LEU A 686 -39.84 -59.17 23.62
CA LEU A 686 -38.59 -58.43 23.82
C LEU A 686 -37.41 -58.98 23.00
N GLY A 687 -37.47 -60.24 22.54
CA GLY A 687 -36.33 -60.91 21.89
C GLY A 687 -35.80 -60.17 20.65
N LEU A 688 -36.66 -59.91 19.67
CA LEU A 688 -36.27 -59.21 18.43
C LEU A 688 -35.93 -57.73 18.66
N ALA A 689 -36.59 -57.08 19.62
CA ALA A 689 -36.27 -55.70 20.02
C ALA A 689 -34.85 -55.59 20.62
N ILE A 690 -34.44 -56.58 21.43
CA ILE A 690 -33.07 -56.69 21.97
C ILE A 690 -32.07 -56.97 20.84
N VAL A 691 -32.40 -57.89 19.92
CA VAL A 691 -31.54 -58.19 18.75
C VAL A 691 -31.26 -56.92 17.95
N LYS A 692 -32.31 -56.15 17.61
CA LYS A 692 -32.18 -54.90 16.87
C LYS A 692 -31.24 -53.91 17.57
N ARG A 693 -31.44 -53.68 18.88
CA ARG A 693 -30.59 -52.77 19.67
C ARG A 693 -29.12 -53.21 19.71
N ILE A 694 -28.87 -54.50 19.88
CA ILE A 694 -27.49 -55.02 19.92
C ILE A 694 -26.83 -54.85 18.55
N VAL A 695 -27.53 -55.18 17.47
CA VAL A 695 -27.02 -55.06 16.09
C VAL A 695 -26.74 -53.59 15.74
N GLU A 696 -27.66 -52.67 16.04
CA GLU A 696 -27.47 -51.23 15.81
C GLU A 696 -26.29 -50.66 16.61
N ALA A 697 -26.10 -51.11 17.86
CA ALA A 697 -24.94 -50.71 18.68
C ALA A 697 -23.58 -51.18 18.11
N HIS A 698 -23.59 -52.21 17.25
CA HIS A 698 -22.43 -52.67 16.49
C HIS A 698 -22.28 -51.97 15.13
N GLY A 699 -23.11 -50.97 14.79
CA GLY A 699 -23.15 -50.35 13.46
C GLY A 699 -23.80 -51.23 12.39
N GLY A 700 -24.53 -52.26 12.83
CA GLY A 700 -25.20 -53.25 12.00
C GLY A 700 -26.64 -52.86 11.62
N THR A 701 -27.27 -53.68 10.78
CA THR A 701 -28.69 -53.58 10.42
C THR A 701 -29.40 -54.92 10.54
N LEU A 702 -30.68 -54.90 10.93
CA LEU A 702 -31.55 -56.07 11.04
C LEU A 702 -32.70 -55.95 10.06
N HIS A 703 -32.89 -56.95 9.22
CA HIS A 703 -34.01 -57.03 8.27
C HIS A 703 -34.75 -58.36 8.44
N ILE A 704 -36.07 -58.35 8.30
CA ILE A 704 -36.92 -59.53 8.42
C ILE A 704 -37.81 -59.59 7.19
N GLU A 705 -37.76 -60.71 6.49
CA GLU A 705 -38.60 -61.02 5.32
C GLU A 705 -39.36 -62.32 5.62
N SER A 706 -40.63 -62.38 5.23
CA SER A 706 -41.44 -63.60 5.42
C SER A 706 -42.29 -63.85 4.18
N SER A 707 -42.34 -65.10 3.75
CA SER A 707 -43.06 -65.53 2.55
C SER A 707 -43.65 -66.93 2.75
N VAL A 708 -44.33 -67.45 1.72
CA VAL A 708 -44.83 -68.84 1.72
C VAL A 708 -43.70 -69.89 1.85
N GLN A 709 -42.45 -69.50 1.63
CA GLN A 709 -41.28 -70.35 1.78
C GLN A 709 -40.67 -70.32 3.20
N GLY A 710 -41.22 -69.51 4.10
CA GLY A 710 -40.70 -69.35 5.47
C GLY A 710 -40.30 -67.92 5.80
N THR A 711 -39.59 -67.75 6.93
CA THR A 711 -39.11 -66.45 7.42
C THR A 711 -37.59 -66.40 7.38
N LEU A 712 -37.07 -65.31 6.83
CA LEU A 712 -35.65 -64.99 6.72
C LEU A 712 -35.31 -63.76 7.55
N VAL A 713 -34.43 -63.93 8.53
CA VAL A 713 -33.86 -62.83 9.31
C VAL A 713 -32.43 -62.57 8.86
N LYS A 714 -32.13 -61.35 8.43
CA LYS A 714 -30.81 -60.91 7.95
C LYS A 714 -30.18 -59.96 8.96
N VAL A 715 -28.98 -60.29 9.42
CA VAL A 715 -28.17 -59.43 10.29
C VAL A 715 -26.91 -59.00 9.54
N ASP A 716 -26.77 -57.72 9.24
CA ASP A 716 -25.57 -57.17 8.60
C ASP A 716 -24.66 -56.53 9.64
N LEU A 717 -23.38 -56.88 9.66
CA LEU A 717 -22.37 -56.30 10.56
C LEU A 717 -21.17 -55.77 9.75
N PRO A 718 -20.48 -54.72 10.22
CA PRO A 718 -19.21 -54.28 9.63
C PRO A 718 -18.14 -55.39 9.72
N CYS A 719 -17.48 -55.69 8.61
CA CYS A 719 -16.31 -56.55 8.51
C CYS A 719 -15.04 -55.74 8.78
N ILE A 720 -13.96 -56.42 9.19
CA ILE A 720 -12.60 -55.87 9.21
C ILE A 720 -11.83 -56.36 7.99
#